data_AF-A0A9P5B398-F1
#
_entry.id   AF-A0A9P5B398-F1
#
_cell.length_a   1.000
_cell.length_b   1.000
_cell.length_c   1.000
_cell.angle_alpha   90.00
_cell.angle_beta   90.00
_cell.angle_gamma   90.00
#
_symmetry.space_group_name_H-M   'P 1'
#
loop_
_entity.id
_entity.type
_entity.pdbx_description
1 polymer ?
#
loop_
_entity_poly.entity_id
_entity_poly.type
_entity_poly.pdbx_seq_one_letter_code
_entity_poly.pdbx_strand_id
1 'polypeptide(L)'
;MATRRLATWSHNLQFSDIPEDVIRAASRSFYNWVGCTIAGSRHEATKIAHQTLSPFFGPPTASLLGHHGASRLDAQHAALINGIASHVHDYDDTHLDTIIHPTGPVASALLAVAEWRGDISGKQFITALVAGIEAECKAGLAVWPEHYDVGWHITSTVGSIGAAVAASKVLGPSPTKTTHAIGLAATQVTGLREMFGSHCKSFHVGSAAQNGLLAAVMAEGGYTSSGGALEAKRGWATVVGTKKPDVLQALDCWLGTDNEDGLAGGDKGRWEILRNSFKPFPCGIVIHPAIDACVQLHALLIREGHSPSQIESVTVQVHPLVLELTGKKTPKDGLEAKFSVYHSGACGLLLGRATPSEYQDNVVLDPAVIAIRDRITANIDTSIAADSAKVSVALQSGEVFTKYVEHAIGSRENPLSDEKLQEKFIDGFASCIAVASATKHATSRCRPISGDILFRNQFQLYPSFFRWDDQRCVLYLSSIYNASIAVWDPYSSSIQRVVSIPGISHSGLEPSSSRLSGAVIDPTNNVLAAVVEADSFFLTAGNDVSGDNFVVKLDLNTFATTKINLTATTKGQYGAFIDIDNGLSGDLYVNGGYPSSILHIDCEDKVSPFYVREPTTPPRSFGFGGVARIGDTLIASDNTNHQLVKFTIHSGHRSPVVIPQTNYHNFSGAGTVSLPHRYGGKVLLMAEDVAARNTTGVSVFSSQDSWKSAKFLGFIESVDRKLEPASVAMSLASAHELGDRIYSSIVFYDNKVNPTMAGNRTDFSLRDITESVDALLKENGLNV
;
A
#
# COMPACT_ATOMS: atom_id res chain seq x y z
N MET A 1 16.22 43.35 10.56
CA MET A 1 14.81 42.98 10.66
C MET A 1 14.65 41.54 10.21
N ALA A 2 14.38 40.62 11.14
CA ALA A 2 14.30 39.18 10.89
C ALA A 2 13.29 38.84 9.79
N THR A 3 12.10 39.44 9.82
CA THR A 3 11.06 39.23 8.80
C THR A 3 11.59 39.53 7.39
N ARG A 4 12.26 40.68 7.20
CA ARG A 4 12.82 41.08 5.90
C ARG A 4 14.02 40.21 5.49
N ARG A 5 14.87 39.80 6.44
CA ARG A 5 16.00 38.89 6.14
C ARG A 5 15.49 37.56 5.61
N LEU A 6 14.52 36.95 6.28
CA LEU A 6 13.89 35.70 5.84
C LEU A 6 13.24 35.84 4.45
N ALA A 7 12.50 36.94 4.22
CA ALA A 7 11.90 37.24 2.92
C ALA A 7 12.95 37.40 1.80
N THR A 8 14.06 38.08 2.10
CA THR A 8 15.12 38.35 1.12
C THR A 8 15.92 37.07 0.83
N TRP A 9 16.27 36.33 1.88
CA TRP A 9 16.95 35.05 1.78
C TRP A 9 16.15 34.05 0.95
N SER A 10 14.89 33.81 1.30
CA SER A 10 14.05 32.86 0.55
C SER A 10 13.86 33.28 -0.90
N HIS A 11 13.66 34.58 -1.17
CA HIS A 11 13.58 35.10 -2.53
C HIS A 11 14.86 34.83 -3.34
N ASN A 12 16.03 35.04 -2.75
CA ASN A 12 17.32 34.90 -3.42
C ASN A 12 17.82 33.45 -3.53
N LEU A 13 17.41 32.55 -2.64
CA LEU A 13 17.88 31.16 -2.59
C LEU A 13 17.71 30.45 -3.94
N GLN A 14 18.79 29.96 -4.54
CA GLN A 14 18.74 29.20 -5.77
C GLN A 14 18.94 27.71 -5.49
N PHE A 15 18.47 26.86 -6.42
CA PHE A 15 18.72 25.42 -6.33
C PHE A 15 20.22 25.08 -6.25
N SER A 16 21.08 25.88 -6.89
CA SER A 16 22.54 25.71 -6.85
C SER A 16 23.17 26.04 -5.50
N ASP A 17 22.45 26.74 -4.61
CA ASP A 17 22.93 27.09 -3.28
C ASP A 17 22.65 25.98 -2.26
N ILE A 18 21.90 24.95 -2.67
CA ILE A 18 21.42 23.87 -1.80
C ILE A 18 22.38 22.68 -1.92
N PRO A 19 23.02 22.25 -0.81
CA PRO A 19 23.85 21.04 -0.80
C PRO A 19 23.09 19.77 -1.22
N GLU A 20 23.82 18.77 -1.72
CA GLU A 20 23.22 17.54 -2.25
C GLU A 20 22.46 16.73 -1.19
N ASP A 21 22.98 16.68 0.04
CA ASP A 21 22.34 16.02 1.18
C ASP A 21 21.04 16.74 1.60
N VAL A 22 21.00 18.06 1.49
CA VAL A 22 19.79 18.88 1.71
C VAL A 22 18.76 18.63 0.61
N ILE A 23 19.17 18.52 -0.65
CA ILE A 23 18.28 18.13 -1.77
C ILE A 23 17.70 16.72 -1.54
N ARG A 24 18.55 15.78 -1.09
CA ARG A 24 18.12 14.42 -0.75
C ARG A 24 17.15 14.43 0.42
N ALA A 25 17.41 15.19 1.49
CA ALA A 25 16.51 15.32 2.63
C ALA A 25 15.16 15.91 2.21
N ALA A 26 15.15 16.94 1.37
CA ALA A 26 13.92 17.52 0.82
C ALA A 26 13.11 16.51 -0.01
N SER A 27 13.79 15.71 -0.83
CA SER A 27 13.14 14.66 -1.62
C SER A 27 12.52 13.59 -0.72
N ARG A 28 13.24 13.17 0.33
CA ARG A 28 12.74 12.21 1.33
C ARG A 28 11.57 12.76 2.13
N SER A 29 11.64 14.03 2.53
CA SER A 29 10.54 14.76 3.19
C SER A 29 9.29 14.75 2.34
N PHE A 30 9.39 15.19 1.09
CA PHE A 30 8.24 15.20 0.17
C PHE A 30 7.69 13.78 -0.07
N TYR A 31 8.56 12.80 -0.29
CA TYR A 31 8.18 11.41 -0.47
C TYR A 31 7.42 10.84 0.74
N ASN A 32 7.94 11.07 1.96
CA ASN A 32 7.29 10.69 3.21
C ASN A 32 5.91 11.35 3.34
N TRP A 33 5.84 12.66 3.08
CA TRP A 33 4.59 13.41 3.15
C TRP A 33 3.53 12.89 2.17
N VAL A 34 3.90 12.58 0.92
CA VAL A 34 2.97 11.99 -0.05
C VAL A 34 2.42 10.66 0.49
N GLY A 35 3.30 9.78 1.00
CA GLY A 35 2.89 8.50 1.58
C GLY A 35 1.92 8.66 2.76
N CYS A 36 2.22 9.58 3.70
CA CYS A 36 1.35 9.86 4.85
C CYS A 36 0.01 10.48 4.42
N THR A 37 0.02 11.40 3.46
CA THR A 37 -1.19 12.06 2.94
C THR A 37 -2.12 11.05 2.29
N ILE A 38 -1.57 10.15 1.47
CA ILE A 38 -2.30 9.07 0.83
C ILE A 38 -2.85 8.12 1.90
N ALA A 39 -2.03 7.70 2.87
CA ALA A 39 -2.49 6.84 3.96
C ALA A 39 -3.63 7.44 4.81
N GLY A 40 -3.63 8.77 4.95
CA GLY A 40 -4.62 9.51 5.72
C GLY A 40 -5.82 10.03 4.92
N SER A 41 -5.85 9.87 3.60
CA SER A 41 -6.88 10.47 2.73
C SER A 41 -8.29 9.95 3.04
N ARG A 42 -8.38 8.68 3.45
CA ARG A 42 -9.63 7.96 3.76
C ARG A 42 -9.98 7.94 5.25
N HIS A 43 -9.14 8.55 6.09
CA HIS A 43 -9.39 8.65 7.53
C HIS A 43 -10.68 9.46 7.77
N GLU A 44 -11.41 9.12 8.84
CA GLU A 44 -12.69 9.76 9.19
C GLU A 44 -12.57 11.29 9.27
N ALA A 45 -11.57 11.79 10.02
CA ALA A 45 -11.28 13.23 10.10
C ALA A 45 -11.17 13.92 8.73
N THR A 46 -10.43 13.31 7.79
CA THR A 46 -10.24 13.83 6.43
C THR A 46 -11.55 13.82 5.65
N LYS A 47 -12.31 12.73 5.73
CA LYS A 47 -13.63 12.59 5.09
C LYS A 47 -14.63 13.60 5.60
N ILE A 48 -14.71 13.79 6.92
CA ILE A 48 -15.58 14.79 7.55
C ILE A 48 -15.21 16.18 7.04
N ALA A 49 -13.93 16.56 7.07
CA ALA A 49 -13.48 17.86 6.59
C ALA A 49 -13.84 18.08 5.11
N HIS A 50 -13.57 17.08 4.26
CA HIS A 50 -13.90 17.14 2.84
C HIS A 50 -15.41 17.29 2.60
N GLN A 51 -16.23 16.42 3.18
CA GLN A 51 -17.68 16.39 2.96
C GLN A 51 -18.38 17.63 3.52
N THR A 52 -17.97 18.12 4.68
CA THR A 52 -18.61 19.28 5.32
C THR A 52 -18.23 20.60 4.65
N LEU A 53 -17.03 20.69 4.06
CA LEU A 53 -16.58 21.88 3.34
C LEU A 53 -16.94 21.87 1.85
N SER A 54 -17.42 20.75 1.31
CA SER A 54 -17.71 20.64 -0.13
C SER A 54 -18.66 21.71 -0.71
N PRO A 55 -19.64 22.27 0.03
CA PRO A 55 -20.46 23.38 -0.46
C PRO A 55 -19.68 24.68 -0.72
N PHE A 56 -18.46 24.81 -0.20
CA PHE A 56 -17.61 26.00 -0.30
C PHE A 56 -16.42 25.84 -1.26
N PHE A 57 -16.28 24.67 -1.89
CA PHE A 57 -15.20 24.42 -2.83
C PHE A 57 -15.34 25.27 -4.09
N GLY A 58 -14.20 25.82 -4.52
CA GLY A 58 -14.06 26.57 -5.76
C GLY A 58 -13.66 25.68 -6.95
N PRO A 59 -13.17 26.28 -8.04
CA PRO A 59 -12.74 25.56 -9.24
C PRO A 59 -11.61 24.55 -8.95
N PRO A 60 -11.58 23.38 -9.61
CA PRO A 60 -10.63 22.29 -9.34
C PRO A 60 -9.23 22.57 -9.91
N THR A 61 -8.38 23.26 -9.14
CA THR A 61 -7.05 23.70 -9.58
C THR A 61 -5.88 22.91 -8.98
N ALA A 62 -6.12 22.14 -7.92
CA ALA A 62 -5.10 21.38 -7.21
C ALA A 62 -5.60 19.98 -6.85
N SER A 63 -4.68 19.02 -6.86
CA SER A 63 -4.94 17.60 -6.63
C SER A 63 -5.22 17.31 -5.16
N LEU A 64 -6.21 16.46 -4.94
CA LEU A 64 -6.50 15.87 -3.65
C LEU A 64 -5.90 14.46 -3.62
N LEU A 65 -4.83 14.27 -2.84
CA LEU A 65 -4.08 13.02 -2.87
C LEU A 65 -4.89 11.87 -2.25
N GLY A 66 -4.69 10.67 -2.78
CA GLY A 66 -5.31 9.45 -2.26
C GLY A 66 -6.82 9.31 -2.48
N HIS A 67 -7.41 10.12 -3.35
CA HIS A 67 -8.81 10.00 -3.76
C HIS A 67 -8.93 9.32 -5.12
N HIS A 68 -10.04 8.62 -5.37
CA HIS A 68 -10.28 7.95 -6.65
C HIS A 68 -10.44 8.94 -7.80
N GLY A 69 -9.90 8.60 -8.96
CA GLY A 69 -9.85 9.49 -10.12
C GLY A 69 -8.91 10.67 -9.92
N ALA A 70 -8.77 11.54 -10.92
CA ALA A 70 -8.02 12.79 -10.80
C ALA A 70 -8.81 13.83 -9.98
N SER A 71 -9.15 13.49 -8.72
CA SER A 71 -9.93 14.35 -7.83
C SER A 71 -9.14 15.62 -7.53
N ARG A 72 -9.79 16.76 -7.74
CA ARG A 72 -9.19 18.09 -7.62
C ARG A 72 -10.16 19.05 -6.94
N LEU A 73 -9.61 19.93 -6.11
CA LEU A 73 -10.30 21.03 -5.42
C LEU A 73 -9.63 22.36 -5.77
N ASP A 74 -10.20 23.48 -5.33
CA ASP A 74 -9.43 24.73 -5.34
C ASP A 74 -8.21 24.62 -4.42
N ALA A 75 -7.17 25.40 -4.72
CA ALA A 75 -5.89 25.32 -4.04
C ALA A 75 -5.98 25.54 -2.51
N GLN A 76 -6.91 26.38 -2.02
CA GLN A 76 -7.06 26.63 -0.58
C GLN A 76 -7.59 25.40 0.14
N HIS A 77 -8.64 24.76 -0.41
CA HIS A 77 -9.19 23.55 0.18
C HIS A 77 -8.31 22.32 -0.06
N ALA A 78 -7.62 22.22 -1.21
CA ALA A 78 -6.64 21.15 -1.43
C ALA A 78 -5.50 21.21 -0.40
N ALA A 79 -4.96 22.41 -0.12
CA ALA A 79 -3.94 22.59 0.92
C ALA A 79 -4.45 22.20 2.31
N LEU A 80 -5.68 22.60 2.67
CA LEU A 80 -6.31 22.23 3.93
C LEU A 80 -6.49 20.72 4.07
N ILE A 81 -7.12 20.06 3.09
CA ILE A 81 -7.46 18.64 3.20
C ILE A 81 -6.22 17.75 3.09
N ASN A 82 -5.27 18.05 2.19
CA ASN A 82 -4.00 17.31 2.14
C ASN A 82 -3.19 17.50 3.44
N GLY A 83 -3.21 18.71 4.02
CA GLY A 83 -2.55 18.95 5.31
C GLY A 83 -3.17 18.15 6.46
N ILE A 84 -4.51 18.08 6.53
CA ILE A 84 -5.21 17.20 7.47
C ILE A 84 -4.78 15.76 7.24
N ALA A 85 -4.94 15.26 6.01
CA ALA A 85 -4.65 13.87 5.65
C ALA A 85 -3.20 13.47 5.95
N SER A 86 -2.23 14.37 5.75
CA SER A 86 -0.82 14.10 6.06
C SER A 86 -0.56 13.83 7.54
N HIS A 87 -1.40 14.35 8.44
CA HIS A 87 -1.16 14.35 9.89
C HIS A 87 -2.14 13.49 10.70
N VAL A 88 -3.23 12.96 10.13
CA VAL A 88 -4.25 12.17 10.87
C VAL A 88 -3.68 10.93 11.58
N HIS A 89 -2.62 10.35 11.03
CA HIS A 89 -1.97 9.18 11.62
C HIS A 89 -0.85 9.52 12.60
N ASP A 90 -0.49 10.80 12.75
CA ASP A 90 0.69 11.23 13.51
C ASP A 90 1.96 10.47 13.08
N TYR A 91 2.03 10.16 11.78
CA TYR A 91 3.02 9.28 11.16
C TYR A 91 4.00 10.04 10.25
N ASP A 92 3.77 11.33 10.08
CA ASP A 92 4.61 12.26 9.34
C ASP A 92 5.95 12.50 10.04
N ASP A 93 6.76 13.38 9.47
CA ASP A 93 8.10 13.67 9.94
C ASP A 93 8.11 14.52 11.22
N THR A 94 9.26 14.61 11.87
CA THR A 94 9.43 15.38 13.10
C THR A 94 10.82 15.99 13.15
N HIS A 95 10.89 17.31 13.29
CA HIS A 95 12.10 18.04 13.60
C HIS A 95 12.45 17.87 15.08
N LEU A 96 13.42 17.02 15.38
CA LEU A 96 13.64 16.49 16.72
C LEU A 96 14.09 17.54 17.76
N ASP A 97 14.64 18.69 17.34
CA ASP A 97 15.04 19.74 18.29
C ASP A 97 13.85 20.54 18.85
N THR A 98 12.68 20.49 18.20
CA THR A 98 11.50 21.30 18.56
C THR A 98 10.16 20.55 18.54
N ILE A 99 10.13 19.32 18.02
CA ILE A 99 8.91 18.51 17.81
C ILE A 99 7.96 19.13 16.76
N ILE A 100 8.47 19.95 15.85
CA ILE A 100 7.70 20.46 14.70
C ILE A 100 7.51 19.31 13.69
N HIS A 101 6.35 19.26 13.03
CA HIS A 101 6.12 18.41 11.86
C HIS A 101 6.20 19.25 10.59
N PRO A 102 7.39 19.45 10.00
CA PRO A 102 7.62 20.55 9.06
C PRO A 102 7.02 20.31 7.67
N THR A 103 7.09 19.09 7.14
CA THR A 103 6.70 18.89 5.75
C THR A 103 5.18 18.99 5.55
N GLY A 104 4.39 18.63 6.56
CA GLY A 104 2.92 18.66 6.52
C GLY A 104 2.34 19.99 6.01
N PRO A 105 2.54 21.11 6.74
CA PRO A 105 2.04 22.42 6.33
C PRO A 105 2.65 22.91 5.00
N VAL A 106 3.97 22.78 4.85
CA VAL A 106 4.72 23.35 3.72
C VAL A 106 4.38 22.64 2.41
N ALA A 107 4.47 21.31 2.36
CA ALA A 107 4.23 20.55 1.14
C ALA A 107 2.77 20.63 0.68
N SER A 108 1.81 20.67 1.63
CA SER A 108 0.39 20.79 1.30
C SER A 108 0.05 22.12 0.61
N ALA A 109 0.59 23.23 1.11
CA ALA A 109 0.44 24.54 0.48
C ALA A 109 1.19 24.63 -0.85
N LEU A 110 2.42 24.11 -0.87
CA LEU A 110 3.33 24.18 -2.01
C LEU A 110 2.82 23.37 -3.21
N LEU A 111 2.34 22.15 -3.00
CA LEU A 111 1.75 21.34 -4.07
C LEU A 111 0.53 22.04 -4.66
N ALA A 112 -0.37 22.53 -3.80
CA ALA A 112 -1.58 23.19 -4.24
C ALA A 112 -1.32 24.46 -5.06
N VAL A 113 -0.37 25.31 -4.65
CA VAL A 113 -0.02 26.52 -5.40
C VAL A 113 0.75 26.20 -6.69
N ALA A 114 1.62 25.18 -6.67
CA ALA A 114 2.39 24.79 -7.85
C ALA A 114 1.49 24.23 -8.95
N GLU A 115 0.51 23.39 -8.60
CA GLU A 115 -0.47 22.86 -9.54
C GLU A 115 -1.42 23.94 -10.04
N TRP A 116 -1.87 24.85 -9.16
CA TRP A 116 -2.72 25.97 -9.57
C TRP A 116 -2.00 26.92 -10.52
N ARG A 117 -0.72 27.22 -10.27
CA ARG A 117 0.04 28.15 -11.10
C ARG A 117 0.46 27.52 -12.44
N GLY A 118 0.74 26.23 -12.45
CA GLY A 118 1.33 25.53 -13.60
C GLY A 118 2.82 25.84 -13.79
N ASP A 119 3.48 25.09 -14.68
CA ASP A 119 4.85 25.32 -15.15
C ASP A 119 5.95 25.41 -14.06
N ILE A 120 5.79 24.69 -12.95
CA ILE A 120 6.82 24.61 -11.90
C ILE A 120 7.70 23.38 -12.09
N SER A 121 9.01 23.59 -12.29
CA SER A 121 9.99 22.51 -12.38
C SER A 121 10.27 21.86 -11.02
N GLY A 122 10.74 20.61 -11.02
CA GLY A 122 11.13 19.92 -9.79
C GLY A 122 12.21 20.65 -8.99
N LYS A 123 13.14 21.36 -9.66
CA LYS A 123 14.15 22.19 -8.98
C LYS A 123 13.54 23.39 -8.26
N GLN A 124 12.60 24.09 -8.91
CA GLN A 124 11.86 25.20 -8.28
C GLN A 124 11.04 24.69 -7.09
N PHE A 125 10.38 23.55 -7.24
CA PHE A 125 9.60 22.91 -6.18
C PHE A 125 10.48 22.56 -4.97
N ILE A 126 11.60 21.85 -5.17
CA ILE A 126 12.51 21.48 -4.08
C ILE A 126 13.12 22.71 -3.40
N THR A 127 13.49 23.74 -4.17
CA THR A 127 14.01 25.00 -3.61
C THR A 127 12.99 25.68 -2.70
N ALA A 128 11.72 25.71 -3.11
CA ALA A 128 10.63 26.29 -2.32
C ALA A 128 10.31 25.45 -1.07
N LEU A 129 10.33 24.12 -1.19
CA LEU A 129 10.12 23.20 -0.07
C LEU A 129 11.19 23.41 1.00
N VAL A 130 12.47 23.44 0.61
CA VAL A 130 13.60 23.72 1.51
C VAL A 130 13.41 25.09 2.17
N ALA A 131 13.13 26.14 1.40
CA ALA A 131 12.95 27.48 1.96
C ALA A 131 11.83 27.55 3.02
N GLY A 132 10.72 26.84 2.80
CA GLY A 132 9.60 26.78 3.75
C GLY A 132 9.94 26.02 5.03
N ILE A 133 10.56 24.84 4.90
CA ILE A 133 10.95 24.00 6.05
C ILE A 133 12.00 24.72 6.90
N GLU A 134 13.01 25.35 6.29
CA GLU A 134 13.99 26.15 7.03
C GLU A 134 13.33 27.32 7.77
N ALA A 135 12.39 28.01 7.13
CA ALA A 135 11.70 29.16 7.70
C ALA A 135 10.93 28.80 8.98
N GLU A 136 10.11 27.74 8.94
CA GLU A 136 9.31 27.34 10.10
C GLU A 136 10.16 26.68 11.19
N CYS A 137 11.16 25.86 10.84
CA CYS A 137 12.03 25.23 11.85
C CYS A 137 12.84 26.30 12.60
N LYS A 138 13.41 27.27 11.89
CA LYS A 138 14.19 28.36 12.51
C LYS A 138 13.30 29.34 13.30
N ALA A 139 12.09 29.63 12.81
CA ALA A 139 11.12 30.39 13.60
C ALA A 139 10.71 29.63 14.88
N GLY A 140 10.56 28.31 14.80
CA GLY A 140 10.23 27.46 15.94
C GLY A 140 11.35 27.36 16.97
N LEU A 141 12.60 27.18 16.51
CA LEU A 141 13.78 27.19 17.38
C LEU A 141 13.93 28.52 18.15
N ALA A 142 13.49 29.63 17.56
CA ALA A 142 13.50 30.94 18.23
C ALA A 142 12.52 31.05 19.41
N VAL A 143 11.44 30.26 19.43
CA VAL A 143 10.41 30.32 20.49
C VAL A 143 10.41 29.09 21.41
N TRP A 144 11.16 28.05 21.06
CA TRP A 144 11.35 26.83 21.83
C TRP A 144 12.15 27.04 23.14
N PRO A 145 11.92 26.24 24.21
CA PRO A 145 10.79 25.32 24.42
C PRO A 145 9.53 26.00 24.96
N GLU A 146 9.67 27.21 25.52
CA GLU A 146 8.63 27.88 26.30
C GLU A 146 7.29 27.99 25.58
N HIS A 147 7.33 28.33 24.28
CA HIS A 147 6.14 28.41 23.45
C HIS A 147 5.32 27.10 23.43
N TYR A 148 6.00 25.95 23.34
CA TYR A 148 5.36 24.65 23.40
C TYR A 148 4.87 24.33 24.82
N ASP A 149 5.68 24.66 25.83
CA ASP A 149 5.37 24.39 27.24
C ASP A 149 4.11 25.12 27.72
N VAL A 150 3.86 26.34 27.25
CA VAL A 150 2.64 27.09 27.62
C VAL A 150 1.37 26.60 26.91
N GLY A 151 1.49 25.68 25.95
CA GLY A 151 0.34 25.00 25.35
C GLY A 151 0.11 25.24 23.86
N TRP A 152 1.02 25.91 23.15
CA TRP A 152 0.88 26.04 21.70
C TRP A 152 1.26 24.77 20.97
N HIS A 153 0.51 24.43 19.92
CA HIS A 153 0.94 23.43 18.96
C HIS A 153 1.92 24.07 17.97
N ILE A 154 3.21 23.98 18.28
CA ILE A 154 4.27 24.68 17.54
C ILE A 154 4.20 24.46 16.02
N THR A 155 3.91 23.23 15.59
CA THR A 155 3.74 22.83 14.18
C THR A 155 2.87 23.78 13.38
N SER A 156 1.70 24.18 13.89
CA SER A 156 0.80 25.05 13.13
C SER A 156 1.12 26.52 13.27
N THR A 157 1.59 26.94 14.44
CA THR A 157 1.94 28.34 14.71
C THR A 157 3.12 28.83 13.87
N VAL A 158 4.08 27.95 13.55
CA VAL A 158 5.18 28.21 12.62
C VAL A 158 4.90 27.71 11.20
N GLY A 159 4.04 26.71 11.06
CA GLY A 159 3.73 26.08 9.77
C GLY A 159 3.10 27.04 8.77
N SER A 160 2.30 28.00 9.23
CA SER A 160 1.76 29.03 8.35
C SER A 160 2.87 29.92 7.77
N ILE A 161 3.91 30.22 8.55
CA ILE A 161 5.09 30.99 8.11
C ILE A 161 5.87 30.20 7.07
N GLY A 162 6.15 28.92 7.31
CA GLY A 162 6.84 28.04 6.36
C GLY A 162 6.07 27.90 5.04
N ALA A 163 4.76 27.63 5.12
CA ALA A 163 3.88 27.54 3.97
C ALA A 163 3.84 28.85 3.15
N ALA A 164 3.79 30.01 3.81
CA ALA A 164 3.83 31.31 3.12
C ALA A 164 5.17 31.58 2.43
N VAL A 165 6.29 31.19 3.05
CA VAL A 165 7.62 31.30 2.43
C VAL A 165 7.73 30.41 1.20
N ALA A 166 7.34 29.13 1.30
CA ALA A 166 7.37 28.20 0.16
C ALA A 166 6.44 28.64 -0.97
N ALA A 167 5.20 29.03 -0.67
CA ALA A 167 4.27 29.51 -1.68
C ALA A 167 4.75 30.81 -2.34
N SER A 168 5.30 31.75 -1.56
CA SER A 168 5.92 32.96 -2.11
C SER A 168 7.11 32.63 -3.01
N LYS A 169 7.93 31.63 -2.66
CA LYS A 169 9.06 31.23 -3.51
C LYS A 169 8.62 30.79 -4.91
N VAL A 170 7.52 30.06 -5.01
CA VAL A 170 6.94 29.63 -6.29
C VAL A 170 6.24 30.77 -7.03
N LEU A 171 5.49 31.63 -6.32
CA LEU A 171 4.80 32.77 -6.94
C LEU A 171 5.77 33.87 -7.39
N GLY A 172 6.97 33.94 -6.80
CA GLY A 172 8.02 34.88 -7.14
C GLY A 172 7.72 36.38 -6.87
N PRO A 173 6.99 36.77 -5.81
CA PRO A 173 6.81 38.19 -5.51
C PRO A 173 8.12 38.80 -4.98
N SER A 174 8.20 40.13 -4.98
CA SER A 174 9.39 40.85 -4.49
C SER A 174 9.63 40.61 -2.99
N PRO A 175 10.87 40.79 -2.47
CA PRO A 175 11.15 40.64 -1.04
C PRO A 175 10.23 41.45 -0.12
N THR A 176 9.78 42.64 -0.56
CA THR A 176 8.80 43.45 0.18
C THR A 176 7.45 42.75 0.28
N LYS A 177 6.95 42.18 -0.82
CA LYS A 177 5.69 41.42 -0.82
C LYS A 177 5.84 40.11 -0.03
N THR A 178 6.97 39.40 -0.15
CA THR A 178 7.26 38.22 0.69
C THR A 178 7.31 38.58 2.18
N THR A 179 7.82 39.77 2.54
CA THR A 179 7.76 40.28 3.93
C THR A 179 6.31 40.42 4.40
N HIS A 180 5.41 40.92 3.54
CA HIS A 180 3.98 41.00 3.86
C HIS A 180 3.32 39.63 3.95
N ALA A 181 3.68 38.67 3.09
CA ALA A 181 3.21 37.29 3.15
C ALA A 181 3.56 36.65 4.51
N ILE A 182 4.82 36.77 4.93
CA ILE A 182 5.27 36.28 6.25
C ILE A 182 4.46 36.95 7.37
N GLY A 183 4.22 38.26 7.29
CA GLY A 183 3.43 38.96 8.31
C GLY A 183 1.96 38.56 8.36
N LEU A 184 1.33 38.31 7.21
CA LEU A 184 -0.04 37.79 7.12
C LEU A 184 -0.13 36.35 7.66
N ALA A 185 0.88 35.52 7.40
CA ALA A 185 0.93 34.17 7.97
C ALA A 185 1.13 34.19 9.49
N ALA A 186 2.08 35.01 9.96
CA ALA A 186 2.44 35.10 11.37
C ALA A 186 1.30 35.61 12.26
N THR A 187 0.36 36.40 11.74
CA THR A 187 -0.82 36.83 12.53
C THR A 187 -1.90 35.74 12.65
N GLN A 188 -1.83 34.68 11.85
CA GLN A 188 -2.82 33.59 11.83
C GLN A 188 -2.38 32.44 12.73
N VAL A 189 -2.20 32.72 14.02
CA VAL A 189 -1.74 31.73 15.01
C VAL A 189 -2.89 30.78 15.35
N THR A 190 -2.84 29.56 14.83
CA THR A 190 -3.76 28.47 15.16
C THR A 190 -3.01 27.34 15.85
N GLY A 191 -3.67 26.66 16.80
CA GLY A 191 -3.20 25.39 17.36
C GLY A 191 -2.92 25.38 18.86
N LEU A 192 -3.72 24.63 19.62
CA LEU A 192 -3.55 24.42 21.07
C LEU A 192 -3.27 22.94 21.36
N ARG A 193 -2.34 22.65 22.27
CA ARG A 193 -1.98 21.28 22.68
C ARG A 193 -3.13 20.53 23.35
N GLU A 194 -4.05 21.24 23.98
CA GLU A 194 -5.27 20.67 24.58
C GLU A 194 -6.09 19.83 23.59
N MET A 195 -5.98 20.12 22.29
CA MET A 195 -6.74 19.43 21.24
C MET A 195 -6.12 18.09 20.81
N PHE A 196 -4.99 17.68 21.39
CA PHE A 196 -4.34 16.41 21.05
C PHE A 196 -5.23 15.23 21.47
N GLY A 197 -5.23 14.17 20.65
CA GLY A 197 -6.18 13.06 20.83
C GLY A 197 -7.57 13.33 20.27
N SER A 198 -7.71 14.32 19.37
CA SER A 198 -8.92 14.56 18.57
C SER A 198 -8.55 14.83 17.10
N HIS A 199 -9.56 14.87 16.21
CA HIS A 199 -9.39 15.29 14.81
C HIS A 199 -8.71 16.66 14.67
N CYS A 200 -8.85 17.52 15.69
CA CYS A 200 -8.38 18.91 15.65
C CYS A 200 -6.85 19.03 15.61
N LYS A 201 -6.08 18.03 16.09
CA LYS A 201 -4.61 18.02 15.94
C LYS A 201 -4.20 18.11 14.45
N SER A 202 -4.90 17.40 13.58
CA SER A 202 -4.65 17.40 12.13
C SER A 202 -5.23 18.61 11.42
N PHE A 203 -6.34 19.16 11.94
CA PHE A 203 -6.84 20.47 11.50
C PHE A 203 -5.79 21.57 11.64
N HIS A 204 -4.98 21.56 12.71
CA HIS A 204 -3.91 22.54 12.89
C HIS A 204 -2.94 22.56 11.71
N VAL A 205 -2.51 21.39 11.21
CA VAL A 205 -1.57 21.26 10.09
C VAL A 205 -2.21 21.73 8.78
N GLY A 206 -3.44 21.31 8.50
CA GLY A 206 -4.18 21.76 7.32
C GLY A 206 -4.48 23.25 7.33
N SER A 207 -4.90 23.80 8.47
CA SER A 207 -5.15 25.23 8.63
C SER A 207 -3.86 26.04 8.44
N ALA A 208 -2.73 25.57 8.98
CA ALA A 208 -1.44 26.22 8.76
C ALA A 208 -1.07 26.27 7.26
N ALA A 209 -1.25 25.17 6.52
CA ALA A 209 -1.04 25.13 5.07
C ALA A 209 -1.92 26.15 4.33
N GLN A 210 -3.23 26.14 4.62
CA GLN A 210 -4.21 27.04 4.00
C GLN A 210 -3.88 28.52 4.33
N ASN A 211 -3.61 28.84 5.59
CA ASN A 211 -3.30 30.19 6.05
C ASN A 211 -2.03 30.76 5.39
N GLY A 212 -1.00 29.92 5.22
CA GLY A 212 0.25 30.32 4.55
C GLY A 212 0.05 30.55 3.06
N LEU A 213 -0.70 29.68 2.39
CA LEU A 213 -1.06 29.85 0.98
C LEU A 213 -1.87 31.14 0.76
N LEU A 214 -2.90 31.36 1.57
CA LEU A 214 -3.70 32.59 1.56
C LEU A 214 -2.82 33.84 1.70
N ALA A 215 -1.91 33.83 2.67
CA ALA A 215 -1.00 34.93 2.92
C ALA A 215 -0.09 35.26 1.73
N ALA A 216 0.47 34.24 1.08
CA ALA A 216 1.32 34.41 -0.11
C ALA A 216 0.55 35.00 -1.29
N VAL A 217 -0.66 34.48 -1.57
CA VAL A 217 -1.51 34.97 -2.68
C VAL A 217 -1.99 36.40 -2.43
N MET A 218 -2.43 36.73 -1.22
CA MET A 218 -2.84 38.09 -0.87
C MET A 218 -1.69 39.09 -1.02
N ALA A 219 -0.49 38.73 -0.56
CA ALA A 219 0.69 39.58 -0.69
C ALA A 219 1.17 39.73 -2.13
N GLU A 220 1.09 38.67 -2.97
CA GLU A 220 1.32 38.75 -4.42
C GLU A 220 0.40 39.81 -5.04
N GLY A 221 -0.89 39.81 -4.66
CA GLY A 221 -1.89 40.80 -5.04
C GLY A 221 -1.70 42.21 -4.47
N GLY A 222 -0.72 42.42 -3.58
CA GLY A 222 -0.39 43.74 -3.01
C GLY A 222 -1.04 44.03 -1.65
N TYR A 223 -1.65 43.05 -1.00
CA TYR A 223 -2.11 43.20 0.39
C TYR A 223 -0.91 43.39 1.32
N THR A 224 -1.00 44.35 2.25
CA THR A 224 0.14 44.76 3.10
C THR A 224 0.02 44.21 4.52
N SER A 225 1.17 44.07 5.19
CA SER A 225 1.31 43.69 6.60
C SER A 225 2.53 44.40 7.21
N SER A 226 2.78 44.21 8.52
CA SER A 226 3.94 44.80 9.21
C SER A 226 5.27 44.30 8.62
N GLY A 227 6.21 45.22 8.36
CA GLY A 227 7.54 44.89 7.85
C GLY A 227 8.46 44.18 8.86
N GLY A 228 8.07 44.13 10.14
CA GLY A 228 8.78 43.45 11.23
C GLY A 228 7.83 42.56 12.02
N ALA A 229 6.93 41.84 11.34
CA ALA A 229 5.87 41.05 11.96
C ALA A 229 6.39 40.00 12.95
N LEU A 230 7.57 39.43 12.73
CA LEU A 230 8.16 38.44 13.63
C LEU A 230 8.81 39.08 14.86
N GLU A 231 9.61 40.13 14.66
CA GLU A 231 10.52 40.69 15.67
C GLU A 231 10.02 41.95 16.39
N ALA A 232 8.91 42.55 15.97
CA ALA A 232 8.41 43.77 16.61
C ALA A 232 8.10 43.55 18.10
N LYS A 233 8.05 44.64 18.87
CA LYS A 233 7.67 44.63 20.31
C LYS A 233 6.32 43.92 20.58
N ARG A 234 5.41 43.97 19.61
CA ARG A 234 4.11 43.25 19.62
C ARG A 234 4.00 42.28 18.43
N GLY A 235 5.15 41.84 17.93
CA GLY A 235 5.28 40.89 16.85
C GLY A 235 5.10 39.46 17.35
N TRP A 236 4.97 38.55 16.39
CA TRP A 236 4.65 37.15 16.62
C TRP A 236 5.51 36.51 17.71
N ALA A 237 6.84 36.64 17.63
CA ALA A 237 7.74 35.95 18.55
C ALA A 237 7.54 36.40 20.01
N THR A 238 7.32 37.71 20.24
CA THR A 238 7.07 38.24 21.59
C THR A 238 5.71 37.79 22.14
N VAL A 239 4.69 37.69 21.28
CA VAL A 239 3.34 37.30 21.69
C VAL A 239 3.26 35.81 21.98
N VAL A 240 3.80 34.98 21.10
CA VAL A 240 3.69 33.52 21.24
C VAL A 240 4.75 32.91 22.18
N GLY A 241 5.86 33.61 22.41
CA GLY A 241 6.92 33.25 23.37
C GLY A 241 6.95 34.16 24.59
N THR A 242 5.77 34.48 25.16
CA THR A 242 5.61 35.54 26.17
C THR A 242 6.51 35.37 27.40
N LYS A 243 6.86 34.13 27.80
CA LYS A 243 7.74 33.91 28.96
C LYS A 243 9.19 33.56 28.58
N LYS A 244 9.55 33.61 27.30
CA LYS A 244 10.93 33.41 26.84
C LYS A 244 11.70 34.74 26.91
N PRO A 245 12.62 34.92 27.86
CA PRO A 245 13.25 36.23 28.14
C PRO A 245 14.14 36.74 26.99
N ASP A 246 14.68 35.85 26.17
CA ASP A 246 15.62 36.11 25.09
C ASP A 246 15.03 35.91 23.69
N VAL A 247 13.69 35.84 23.56
CA VAL A 247 13.02 35.43 22.31
C VAL A 247 13.42 36.24 21.08
N LEU A 248 13.63 37.55 21.22
CA LEU A 248 14.06 38.39 20.09
C LEU A 248 15.52 38.17 19.71
N GLN A 249 16.38 37.86 20.68
CA GLN A 249 17.78 37.49 20.41
C GLN A 249 17.85 36.12 19.75
N ALA A 250 17.06 35.16 20.24
CA ALA A 250 16.94 33.83 19.63
C ALA A 250 16.41 33.94 18.18
N LEU A 251 15.39 34.76 17.94
CA LEU A 251 14.88 35.02 16.59
C LEU A 251 15.94 35.65 15.68
N ASP A 252 16.72 36.60 16.20
CA ASP A 252 17.82 37.21 15.44
C ASP A 252 18.92 36.20 15.12
N CYS A 253 19.20 35.28 16.04
CA CYS A 253 20.15 34.19 15.87
C CYS A 253 19.71 33.23 14.75
N TRP A 254 18.49 32.68 14.84
CA TRP A 254 18.00 31.68 13.90
C TRP A 254 17.66 32.24 12.52
N LEU A 255 17.14 33.47 12.45
CA LEU A 255 16.79 34.15 11.20
C LEU A 255 17.82 35.23 10.81
N GLY A 256 19.05 35.09 11.32
CA GLY A 256 20.25 35.82 10.92
C GLY A 256 20.88 35.25 9.65
N THR A 257 21.95 35.87 9.14
CA THR A 257 22.72 35.37 7.99
C THR A 257 24.21 35.24 8.27
N ASP A 258 24.65 35.63 9.47
CA ASP A 258 26.06 35.90 9.77
C ASP A 258 26.65 34.91 10.80
N ASN A 259 25.85 33.94 11.25
CA ASN A 259 26.19 32.97 12.30
C ASN A 259 25.87 31.54 11.87
N GLU A 260 26.41 30.57 12.62
CA GLU A 260 26.24 29.14 12.35
C GLU A 260 24.78 28.68 12.42
N ASP A 261 24.01 29.19 13.38
CA ASP A 261 22.60 28.83 13.55
C ASP A 261 21.64 29.58 12.58
N GLY A 262 22.13 30.58 11.85
CA GLY A 262 21.34 31.43 10.97
C GLY A 262 20.82 30.73 9.71
N LEU A 263 20.16 31.50 8.84
CA LEU A 263 19.70 31.08 7.52
C LEU A 263 20.88 30.61 6.68
N ALA A 264 20.82 29.36 6.21
CA ALA A 264 21.91 28.76 5.46
C ALA A 264 21.97 29.32 4.03
N GLY A 265 23.18 29.65 3.55
CA GLY A 265 23.44 30.13 2.19
C GLY A 265 24.77 29.61 1.67
N GLY A 266 24.72 28.72 0.66
CA GLY A 266 25.87 27.92 0.26
C GLY A 266 26.34 27.02 1.41
N ASP A 267 27.65 27.02 1.68
CA ASP A 267 28.26 26.20 2.76
C ASP A 267 28.26 26.90 4.14
N LYS A 268 27.54 28.02 4.29
CA LYS A 268 27.47 28.79 5.54
C LYS A 268 26.11 28.69 6.18
N GLY A 269 26.07 28.63 7.52
CA GLY A 269 24.85 28.48 8.30
C GLY A 269 24.34 27.04 8.34
N ARG A 270 23.30 26.79 9.13
CA ARG A 270 22.78 25.44 9.41
C ARG A 270 21.50 25.15 8.65
N TRP A 271 21.43 23.98 8.01
CA TRP A 271 20.23 23.45 7.36
C TRP A 271 19.42 22.59 8.34
N GLU A 272 18.26 23.06 8.76
CA GLU A 272 17.38 22.35 9.71
C GLU A 272 16.70 21.13 9.09
N ILE A 273 16.50 21.09 7.78
CA ILE A 273 15.89 19.92 7.12
C ILE A 273 16.72 18.64 7.30
N LEU A 274 18.04 18.75 7.52
CA LEU A 274 18.90 17.61 7.84
C LEU A 274 18.68 17.05 9.26
N ARG A 275 18.01 17.84 10.12
CA ARG A 275 17.69 17.51 11.51
C ARG A 275 16.27 16.97 11.68
N ASN A 276 15.54 16.89 10.58
CA ASN A 276 14.22 16.29 10.46
C ASN A 276 14.32 14.76 10.39
N SER A 277 13.41 14.06 11.05
CA SER A 277 13.39 12.60 11.07
C SER A 277 12.03 12.02 10.68
N PHE A 278 12.02 10.79 10.18
CA PHE A 278 10.83 10.11 9.69
C PHE A 278 10.38 9.06 10.69
N LYS A 279 9.11 9.12 11.12
CA LYS A 279 8.57 8.15 12.06
C LYS A 279 8.43 6.76 11.44
N PRO A 280 8.92 5.68 12.10
CA PRO A 280 8.67 4.29 11.72
C PRO A 280 7.31 3.75 12.20
N PHE A 281 6.69 4.39 13.20
CA PHE A 281 5.41 4.00 13.78
C PHE A 281 4.44 5.20 13.87
N PRO A 282 3.12 5.02 13.63
CA PRO A 282 2.11 6.08 13.53
C PRO A 282 1.59 6.53 14.91
N CYS A 283 2.51 6.97 15.77
CA CYS A 283 2.20 7.35 17.15
C CYS A 283 3.24 8.35 17.70
N GLY A 284 3.06 8.75 18.96
CA GLY A 284 3.99 9.65 19.66
C GLY A 284 5.40 9.07 19.73
N ILE A 285 6.41 9.90 19.44
CA ILE A 285 7.80 9.42 19.28
C ILE A 285 8.38 8.77 20.53
N VAL A 286 7.90 9.16 21.72
CA VAL A 286 8.39 8.66 23.01
C VAL A 286 8.24 7.15 23.20
N ILE A 287 7.31 6.48 22.50
CA ILE A 287 7.14 5.02 22.59
C ILE A 287 7.86 4.23 21.51
N HIS A 288 8.47 4.88 20.52
CA HIS A 288 9.12 4.20 19.40
C HIS A 288 10.22 3.22 19.85
N PRO A 289 11.06 3.51 20.86
CA PRO A 289 12.07 2.56 21.33
C PRO A 289 11.46 1.26 21.90
N ALA A 290 10.33 1.37 22.61
CA ALA A 290 9.63 0.21 23.15
C ALA A 290 9.02 -0.65 22.03
N ILE A 291 8.45 -0.02 21.01
CA ILE A 291 7.88 -0.72 19.85
C ILE A 291 8.98 -1.41 19.05
N ASP A 292 10.10 -0.71 18.79
CA ASP A 292 11.25 -1.26 18.07
C ASP A 292 11.82 -2.48 18.79
N ALA A 293 11.99 -2.39 20.12
CA ALA A 293 12.41 -3.53 20.93
C ALA A 293 11.43 -4.72 20.82
N CYS A 294 10.12 -4.47 20.84
CA CYS A 294 9.09 -5.49 20.69
C CYS A 294 9.10 -6.17 19.31
N VAL A 295 9.28 -5.40 18.23
CA VAL A 295 9.39 -5.92 16.86
C VAL A 295 10.65 -6.79 16.70
N GLN A 296 11.78 -6.34 17.26
CA GLN A 296 13.02 -7.11 17.22
C GLN A 296 12.92 -8.39 18.08
N LEU A 297 12.21 -8.34 19.20
CA LEU A 297 11.91 -9.52 20.03
C LEU A 297 10.97 -10.49 19.32
N HIS A 298 9.98 -10.01 18.57
CA HIS A 298 9.14 -10.87 17.73
C HIS A 298 10.00 -11.68 16.75
N ALA A 299 10.86 -11.00 15.97
CA ALA A 299 11.74 -11.67 15.01
C ALA A 299 12.69 -12.67 15.70
N LEU A 300 13.18 -12.34 16.89
CA LEU A 300 14.01 -13.23 17.69
C LEU A 300 13.25 -14.49 18.14
N LEU A 301 12.05 -14.32 18.72
CA LEU A 301 11.22 -15.43 19.18
C LEU A 301 10.91 -16.41 18.04
N ILE A 302 10.50 -15.90 16.88
CA ILE A 302 10.21 -16.73 15.70
C ILE A 302 11.46 -17.50 15.25
N ARG A 303 12.62 -16.85 15.22
CA ARG A 303 13.90 -17.47 14.82
C ARG A 303 14.31 -18.61 15.75
N GLU A 304 14.07 -18.45 17.05
CA GLU A 304 14.35 -19.49 18.06
C GLU A 304 13.23 -20.54 18.17
N GLY A 305 12.21 -20.49 17.29
CA GLY A 305 11.15 -21.50 17.22
C GLY A 305 10.01 -21.31 18.22
N HIS A 306 9.89 -20.12 18.82
CA HIS A 306 8.82 -19.76 19.74
C HIS A 306 7.69 -19.01 19.05
N SER A 307 6.47 -19.18 19.55
CA SER A 307 5.27 -18.43 19.15
C SER A 307 4.95 -17.33 20.16
N PRO A 308 4.50 -16.13 19.74
CA PRO A 308 4.01 -15.10 20.66
C PRO A 308 2.91 -15.57 21.62
N SER A 309 2.15 -16.61 21.26
CA SER A 309 1.13 -17.20 22.16
C SER A 309 1.72 -17.79 23.45
N GLN A 310 3.01 -18.15 23.45
CA GLN A 310 3.74 -18.72 24.59
C GLN A 310 4.26 -17.67 25.57
N ILE A 311 4.10 -16.38 25.28
CA ILE A 311 4.53 -15.30 26.17
C ILE A 311 3.75 -15.40 27.48
N GLU A 312 4.44 -15.51 28.60
CA GLU A 312 3.82 -15.48 29.94
C GLU A 312 3.71 -14.03 30.44
N SER A 313 4.80 -13.26 30.35
CA SER A 313 4.82 -11.86 30.79
C SER A 313 5.82 -11.03 29.99
N VAL A 314 5.60 -9.71 29.97
CA VAL A 314 6.48 -8.75 29.31
C VAL A 314 6.74 -7.59 30.27
N THR A 315 8.02 -7.27 30.49
CA THR A 315 8.45 -6.09 31.25
C THR A 315 9.07 -5.07 30.32
N VAL A 316 8.58 -3.83 30.36
CA VAL A 316 9.06 -2.71 29.54
C VAL A 316 9.61 -1.63 30.47
N GLN A 317 10.93 -1.44 30.49
CA GLN A 317 11.58 -0.38 31.25
C GLN A 317 11.77 0.85 30.34
N VAL A 318 11.22 1.99 30.76
CA VAL A 318 11.12 3.21 29.94
C VAL A 318 11.33 4.48 30.78
N HIS A 319 11.68 5.56 30.10
CA HIS A 319 11.74 6.91 30.68
C HIS A 319 10.34 7.36 31.21
N PRO A 320 10.25 8.18 32.29
CA PRO A 320 8.98 8.65 32.85
C PRO A 320 7.97 9.22 31.84
N LEU A 321 8.45 9.97 30.85
CA LEU A 321 7.62 10.59 29.80
C LEU A 321 6.75 9.58 29.04
N VAL A 322 7.20 8.32 28.93
CA VAL A 322 6.43 7.28 28.24
C VAL A 322 5.11 7.01 28.97
N LEU A 323 5.13 6.79 30.28
CA LEU A 323 3.90 6.53 31.03
C LEU A 323 3.07 7.80 31.21
N GLU A 324 3.70 8.97 31.30
CA GLU A 324 3.01 10.26 31.35
C GLU A 324 2.17 10.52 30.09
N LEU A 325 2.74 10.27 28.91
CA LEU A 325 2.09 10.61 27.64
C LEU A 325 1.34 9.46 26.99
N THR A 326 1.72 8.21 27.27
CA THR A 326 1.23 7.01 26.56
C THR A 326 0.88 5.83 27.48
N GLY A 327 0.58 6.12 28.75
CA GLY A 327 0.26 5.13 29.78
C GLY A 327 -1.13 4.49 29.67
N LYS A 328 -1.89 4.70 28.57
CA LYS A 328 -3.26 4.17 28.45
C LYS A 328 -3.25 2.64 28.32
N LYS A 329 -3.65 1.92 29.37
CA LYS A 329 -3.60 0.45 29.42
C LYS A 329 -4.63 -0.25 28.55
N THR A 330 -5.86 0.26 28.54
CA THR A 330 -7.01 -0.37 27.88
C THR A 330 -7.62 0.61 26.86
N PRO A 331 -6.93 0.91 25.75
CA PRO A 331 -7.49 1.75 24.70
C PRO A 331 -8.75 1.09 24.11
N LYS A 332 -9.77 1.89 23.83
CA LYS A 332 -11.07 1.44 23.33
C LYS A 332 -11.21 1.52 21.81
N ASP A 333 -10.33 2.29 21.18
CA ASP A 333 -10.31 2.56 19.75
C ASP A 333 -8.88 2.85 19.29
N GLY A 334 -8.72 3.01 17.98
CA GLY A 334 -7.47 3.32 17.31
C GLY A 334 -6.82 4.64 17.75
N LEU A 335 -7.63 5.63 18.08
CA LEU A 335 -7.16 6.94 18.49
C LEU A 335 -6.49 6.87 19.87
N GLU A 336 -7.16 6.21 20.83
CA GLU A 336 -6.63 5.92 22.15
C GLU A 336 -5.39 5.02 22.09
N ALA A 337 -5.35 4.07 21.16
CA ALA A 337 -4.24 3.13 21.00
C ALA A 337 -2.91 3.81 20.64
N LYS A 338 -2.94 4.95 19.92
CA LYS A 338 -1.74 5.78 19.64
C LYS A 338 -1.06 6.32 20.90
N PHE A 339 -1.77 6.33 22.02
CA PHE A 339 -1.30 6.76 23.34
C PHE A 339 -1.20 5.58 24.31
N SER A 340 -0.91 4.38 23.80
CA SER A 340 -0.76 3.16 24.58
C SER A 340 0.55 2.45 24.23
N VAL A 341 1.54 2.55 25.13
CA VAL A 341 2.78 1.73 25.05
C VAL A 341 2.45 0.23 25.09
N TYR A 342 1.37 -0.14 25.77
CA TYR A 342 0.90 -1.51 25.93
C TYR A 342 0.36 -2.07 24.62
N HIS A 343 -0.56 -1.36 23.96
CA HIS A 343 -1.08 -1.78 22.65
C HIS A 343 0.02 -1.84 21.60
N SER A 344 0.85 -0.78 21.53
CA SER A 344 1.90 -0.68 20.52
C SER A 344 2.97 -1.77 20.70
N GLY A 345 3.35 -2.06 21.95
CA GLY A 345 4.24 -3.18 22.28
C GLY A 345 3.61 -4.53 21.96
N ALA A 346 2.31 -4.71 22.23
CA ALA A 346 1.58 -5.94 21.91
C ALA A 346 1.54 -6.21 20.41
N CYS A 347 1.24 -5.19 19.58
CA CYS A 347 1.34 -5.30 18.13
C CYS A 347 2.76 -5.65 17.67
N GLY A 348 3.78 -5.00 18.23
CA GLY A 348 5.18 -5.32 17.94
C GLY A 348 5.54 -6.78 18.23
N LEU A 349 5.11 -7.32 19.38
CA LEU A 349 5.39 -8.69 19.81
C LEU A 349 4.56 -9.75 19.07
N LEU A 350 3.28 -9.46 18.80
CA LEU A 350 2.36 -10.42 18.19
C LEU A 350 2.47 -10.44 16.67
N LEU A 351 2.55 -9.26 16.05
CA LEU A 351 2.43 -9.07 14.61
C LEU A 351 3.76 -8.74 13.93
N GLY A 352 4.81 -8.44 14.71
CA GLY A 352 6.12 -8.06 14.18
C GLY A 352 6.16 -6.67 13.54
N ARG A 353 5.11 -5.86 13.72
CA ARG A 353 4.96 -4.53 13.14
C ARG A 353 3.93 -3.69 13.88
N ALA A 354 3.95 -2.37 13.66
CA ALA A 354 2.96 -1.44 14.17
C ALA A 354 2.74 -0.30 13.15
N THR A 355 2.06 -0.61 12.05
CA THR A 355 1.70 0.34 10.98
C THR A 355 0.29 0.92 11.24
N PRO A 356 -0.24 1.88 10.44
CA PRO A 356 -1.59 2.40 10.65
C PRO A 356 -2.69 1.32 10.74
N SER A 357 -2.52 0.20 10.06
CA SER A 357 -3.43 -0.95 10.14
C SER A 357 -3.53 -1.55 11.54
N GLU A 358 -2.42 -1.58 12.29
CA GLU A 358 -2.39 -2.10 13.66
C GLU A 358 -3.03 -1.16 14.71
N TYR A 359 -3.39 0.05 14.29
CA TYR A 359 -4.15 1.01 15.11
C TYR A 359 -5.60 1.15 14.63
N GLN A 360 -6.12 0.22 13.82
CA GLN A 360 -7.56 0.18 13.52
C GLN A 360 -8.34 -0.43 14.69
N ASP A 361 -9.58 0.03 14.90
CA ASP A 361 -10.42 -0.37 16.03
C ASP A 361 -10.59 -1.89 16.14
N ASN A 362 -10.75 -2.59 15.01
CA ASN A 362 -10.84 -4.04 14.97
C ASN A 362 -9.58 -4.74 15.51
N VAL A 363 -8.38 -4.19 15.29
CA VAL A 363 -7.12 -4.71 15.83
C VAL A 363 -6.96 -4.34 17.31
N VAL A 364 -7.35 -3.12 17.70
CA VAL A 364 -7.33 -2.67 19.11
C VAL A 364 -8.22 -3.55 20.00
N LEU A 365 -9.33 -4.03 19.43
CA LEU A 365 -10.32 -4.88 20.10
C LEU A 365 -10.10 -6.38 19.86
N ASP A 366 -9.06 -6.78 19.11
CA ASP A 366 -8.76 -8.18 18.83
C ASP A 366 -8.36 -8.92 20.13
N PRO A 367 -9.06 -10.00 20.52
CA PRO A 367 -8.74 -10.76 21.73
C PRO A 367 -7.28 -11.25 21.83
N ALA A 368 -6.64 -11.56 20.70
CA ALA A 368 -5.24 -11.99 20.69
C ALA A 368 -4.29 -10.83 21.02
N VAL A 369 -4.56 -9.63 20.50
CA VAL A 369 -3.80 -8.42 20.83
C VAL A 369 -4.02 -8.05 22.29
N ILE A 370 -5.27 -8.07 22.77
CA ILE A 370 -5.62 -7.82 24.17
C ILE A 370 -4.88 -8.78 25.10
N ALA A 371 -4.85 -10.07 24.77
CA ALA A 371 -4.17 -11.08 25.60
C ALA A 371 -2.67 -10.81 25.78
N ILE A 372 -1.98 -10.33 24.74
CA ILE A 372 -0.56 -9.91 24.86
C ILE A 372 -0.45 -8.58 25.60
N ARG A 373 -1.33 -7.62 25.29
CA ARG A 373 -1.38 -6.30 25.95
C ARG A 373 -1.51 -6.41 27.46
N ASP A 374 -2.37 -7.30 27.93
CA ASP A 374 -2.61 -7.53 29.37
C ASP A 374 -1.41 -8.21 30.08
N ARG A 375 -0.46 -8.78 29.33
CA ARG A 375 0.79 -9.35 29.85
C ARG A 375 1.92 -8.31 29.93
N ILE A 376 1.73 -7.10 29.39
CA ILE A 376 2.73 -6.03 29.39
C ILE A 376 2.65 -5.19 30.65
N THR A 377 3.76 -5.13 31.38
CA THR A 377 3.98 -4.20 32.49
C THR A 377 5.06 -3.20 32.12
N ALA A 378 4.70 -1.92 32.02
CA ALA A 378 5.65 -0.83 31.80
C ALA A 378 6.06 -0.20 33.13
N ASN A 379 7.37 -0.13 33.38
CA ASN A 379 7.99 0.37 34.60
C ASN A 379 8.86 1.58 34.28
N ILE A 380 8.76 2.62 35.12
CA ILE A 380 9.63 3.79 35.03
C ILE A 380 11.04 3.40 35.48
N ASP A 381 12.02 3.74 34.67
CA ASP A 381 13.43 3.64 35.00
C ASP A 381 14.13 4.94 34.60
N THR A 382 14.57 5.72 35.59
CA THR A 382 15.22 7.03 35.34
C THR A 382 16.64 6.92 34.80
N SER A 383 17.20 5.70 34.72
CA SER A 383 18.46 5.43 34.03
C SER A 383 18.27 5.22 32.52
N ILE A 384 17.03 4.99 32.05
CA ILE A 384 16.71 4.86 30.63
C ILE A 384 16.54 6.25 30.02
N ALA A 385 17.30 6.55 28.96
CA ALA A 385 17.16 7.79 28.21
C ALA A 385 15.81 7.89 27.51
N ALA A 386 15.37 9.11 27.18
CA ALA A 386 14.05 9.36 26.59
C ALA A 386 13.86 8.70 25.21
N ASP A 387 14.94 8.39 24.51
CA ASP A 387 15.02 7.74 23.20
C ASP A 387 15.44 6.26 23.28
N SER A 388 15.48 5.69 24.48
CA SER A 388 15.82 4.28 24.72
C SER A 388 14.67 3.50 25.37
N ALA A 389 14.71 2.17 25.25
CA ALA A 389 13.86 1.28 26.04
C ALA A 389 14.54 -0.09 26.25
N LYS A 390 14.16 -0.76 27.34
CA LYS A 390 14.52 -2.16 27.56
C LYS A 390 13.26 -3.01 27.69
N VAL A 391 13.14 -4.05 26.89
CA VAL A 391 12.00 -4.97 26.91
C VAL A 391 12.49 -6.37 27.23
N SER A 392 11.84 -7.04 28.18
CA SER A 392 12.09 -8.44 28.52
C SER A 392 10.81 -9.23 28.38
N VAL A 393 10.86 -10.35 27.66
CA VAL A 393 9.75 -11.27 27.41
C VAL A 393 10.07 -12.60 28.09
N ALA A 394 9.26 -13.00 29.06
CA ALA A 394 9.33 -14.33 29.67
C ALA A 394 8.31 -15.26 29.00
N LEU A 395 8.75 -16.46 28.61
CA LEU A 395 7.89 -17.50 28.06
C LEU A 395 7.39 -18.43 29.16
N GLN A 396 6.31 -19.15 28.89
CA GLN A 396 5.77 -20.20 29.77
C GLN A 396 6.77 -21.33 30.06
N SER A 397 7.81 -21.50 29.25
CA SER A 397 8.93 -22.42 29.50
C SER A 397 9.86 -21.96 30.63
N GLY A 398 9.78 -20.68 31.02
CA GLY A 398 10.72 -20.00 31.91
C GLY A 398 11.88 -19.30 31.18
N GLU A 399 12.01 -19.45 29.86
CA GLU A 399 13.01 -18.74 29.07
C GLU A 399 12.71 -17.24 28.98
N VAL A 400 13.76 -16.42 29.00
CA VAL A 400 13.65 -14.96 28.98
C VAL A 400 14.48 -14.37 27.86
N PHE A 401 13.83 -13.57 27.00
CA PHE A 401 14.46 -12.82 25.92
C PHE A 401 14.45 -11.34 26.25
N THR A 402 15.60 -10.70 26.18
CA THR A 402 15.74 -9.26 26.50
C THR A 402 16.31 -8.50 25.31
N LYS A 403 15.73 -7.34 25.03
CA LYS A 403 16.24 -6.38 24.06
C LYS A 403 16.36 -5.00 24.69
N TYR A 404 17.55 -4.42 24.57
CA TYR A 404 17.79 -3.00 24.83
C TYR A 404 17.93 -2.28 23.47
N VAL A 405 17.18 -1.20 23.32
CA VAL A 405 17.28 -0.27 22.19
C VAL A 405 17.84 1.02 22.75
N GLU A 406 19.06 1.36 22.33
CA GLU A 406 19.73 2.61 22.69
C GLU A 406 19.13 3.77 21.89
N HIS A 407 19.06 3.62 20.56
CA HIS A 407 18.38 4.55 19.66
C HIS A 407 17.42 3.81 18.74
N ALA A 408 16.14 4.17 18.81
CA ALA A 408 15.10 3.57 17.98
C ALA A 408 15.33 3.82 16.49
N ILE A 409 14.86 2.90 15.65
CA ILE A 409 14.73 3.17 14.22
C ILE A 409 13.95 4.49 13.99
N GLY A 410 14.40 5.32 13.06
CA GLY A 410 13.88 6.68 12.83
C GLY A 410 14.37 7.74 13.81
N SER A 411 15.38 7.47 14.63
CA SER A 411 16.16 8.50 15.33
C SER A 411 17.21 9.13 14.41
N ARG A 412 18.02 10.08 14.91
CA ARG A 412 19.13 10.65 14.13
C ARG A 412 20.28 9.67 13.97
N GLU A 413 20.50 8.89 15.02
CA GLU A 413 21.56 7.91 15.15
C GLU A 413 21.22 6.62 14.39
N ASN A 414 19.92 6.34 14.21
CA ASN A 414 19.40 5.21 13.45
C ASN A 414 18.25 5.65 12.50
N PRO A 415 18.54 6.46 11.47
CA PRO A 415 17.50 7.00 10.59
C PRO A 415 16.86 5.89 9.74
N LEU A 416 15.61 6.10 9.31
CA LEU A 416 15.00 5.19 8.32
C LEU A 416 15.90 5.14 7.08
N SER A 417 16.13 3.94 6.56
CA SER A 417 16.74 3.80 5.24
C SER A 417 15.75 4.18 4.14
N ASP A 418 16.24 4.39 2.92
CA ASP A 418 15.38 4.69 1.77
C ASP A 418 14.45 3.49 1.45
N GLU A 419 14.90 2.26 1.70
CA GLU A 419 14.09 1.04 1.57
C GLU A 419 12.97 0.98 2.61
N LYS A 420 13.23 1.38 3.85
CA LYS A 420 12.22 1.44 4.92
C LYS A 420 11.21 2.55 4.66
N LEU A 421 11.66 3.68 4.11
CA LEU A 421 10.78 4.76 3.70
C LEU A 421 9.90 4.33 2.51
N GLN A 422 10.46 3.56 1.57
CA GLN A 422 9.71 2.96 0.47
C GLN A 422 8.68 1.93 0.96
N GLU A 423 9.04 1.05 1.89
CA GLU A 423 8.08 0.13 2.55
C GLU A 423 6.92 0.93 3.16
N LYS A 424 7.23 1.96 3.96
CA LYS A 424 6.25 2.84 4.58
C LYS A 424 5.33 3.50 3.55
N PHE A 425 5.89 4.01 2.45
CA PHE A 425 5.12 4.63 1.38
C PHE A 425 4.17 3.63 0.72
N ILE A 426 4.68 2.44 0.39
CA ILE A 426 3.90 1.37 -0.23
C ILE A 426 2.77 0.90 0.71
N ASP A 427 3.02 0.77 2.01
CA ASP A 427 1.97 0.47 3.00
C ASP A 427 0.90 1.57 3.05
N GLY A 428 1.32 2.83 2.98
CA GLY A 428 0.40 3.97 2.87
C GLY A 428 -0.46 3.90 1.61
N PHE A 429 0.13 3.54 0.48
CA PHE A 429 -0.60 3.27 -0.77
C PHE A 429 -1.56 2.08 -0.62
N ALA A 430 -1.18 0.99 0.04
CA ALA A 430 -2.05 -0.17 0.24
C ALA A 430 -3.31 0.12 1.09
N SER A 431 -3.30 1.20 1.90
CA SER A 431 -4.48 1.66 2.65
C SER A 431 -5.43 2.54 1.83
N CYS A 432 -4.89 3.16 0.77
CA CYS A 432 -5.54 4.22 0.00
C CYS A 432 -5.98 3.74 -1.37
N ILE A 433 -5.17 2.87 -1.94
CA ILE A 433 -5.52 1.95 -2.96
C ILE A 433 -5.97 0.72 -2.20
N ALA A 434 -7.27 0.45 -2.17
CA ALA A 434 -7.61 -0.96 -2.10
C ALA A 434 -6.88 -1.57 -3.32
N VAL A 435 -5.73 -2.25 -3.18
CA VAL A 435 -4.91 -2.91 -4.24
C VAL A 435 -3.80 -2.12 -4.98
N ALA A 436 -2.52 -2.21 -4.63
CA ALA A 436 -1.46 -2.12 -5.66
C ALA A 436 -0.13 -2.78 -5.23
N SER A 437 0.00 -4.09 -5.48
CA SER A 437 1.27 -4.76 -5.84
C SER A 437 2.51 -4.38 -5.01
N ALA A 438 2.38 -4.39 -3.68
CA ALA A 438 3.50 -4.30 -2.76
C ALA A 438 4.18 -5.67 -2.61
N THR A 439 5.05 -6.01 -3.54
CA THR A 439 5.86 -7.24 -3.48
C THR A 439 6.89 -7.11 -2.36
N LYS A 440 6.55 -7.58 -1.15
CA LYS A 440 7.53 -8.00 -0.15
C LYS A 440 7.05 -9.27 0.53
N HIS A 441 7.95 -10.24 0.62
CA HIS A 441 7.81 -11.48 1.39
C HIS A 441 7.35 -11.14 2.82
N ALA A 442 6.05 -11.16 3.07
CA ALA A 442 5.59 -11.57 4.38
C ALA A 442 5.97 -13.03 4.47
N THR A 443 6.95 -13.37 5.31
CA THR A 443 7.21 -14.76 5.70
C THR A 443 5.86 -15.37 6.09
N SER A 444 5.34 -16.28 5.27
CA SER A 444 4.02 -16.87 5.44
C SER A 444 3.89 -17.40 6.87
N ARG A 445 2.83 -17.02 7.58
CA ARG A 445 2.54 -17.53 8.94
C ARG A 445 2.18 -19.02 8.94
N CYS A 446 1.93 -19.55 7.76
CA CYS A 446 1.48 -20.90 7.55
C CYS A 446 2.65 -21.88 7.56
N ARG A 447 2.46 -23.06 8.15
CA ARG A 447 3.47 -24.11 8.13
C ARG A 447 3.77 -24.52 6.68
N PRO A 448 5.04 -24.68 6.28
CA PRO A 448 5.40 -25.10 4.93
C PRO A 448 4.68 -26.39 4.54
N ILE A 449 4.18 -26.42 3.32
CA ILE A 449 3.55 -27.60 2.70
C ILE A 449 4.49 -28.02 1.60
N SER A 450 4.87 -29.30 1.54
CA SER A 450 5.83 -29.80 0.55
C SER A 450 5.38 -31.13 -0.01
N GLY A 451 5.72 -31.38 -1.27
CA GLY A 451 5.29 -32.56 -2.00
C GLY A 451 3.85 -32.45 -2.51
N ASP A 452 3.44 -33.45 -3.29
CA ASP A 452 2.13 -33.49 -3.93
C ASP A 452 1.00 -33.53 -2.89
N ILE A 453 -0.05 -32.76 -3.15
CA ILE A 453 -1.27 -32.73 -2.35
C ILE A 453 -2.26 -33.71 -2.98
N LEU A 454 -2.77 -34.66 -2.18
CA LEU A 454 -3.76 -35.64 -2.62
C LEU A 454 -5.11 -35.40 -1.93
N PHE A 455 -6.12 -35.04 -2.71
CA PHE A 455 -7.50 -34.94 -2.25
C PHE A 455 -8.17 -36.31 -2.39
N ARG A 456 -8.23 -37.09 -1.31
CA ARG A 456 -8.84 -38.43 -1.33
C ARG A 456 -10.31 -38.41 -0.93
N ASN A 457 -11.09 -39.31 -1.54
CA ASN A 457 -12.52 -39.48 -1.25
C ASN A 457 -13.35 -38.19 -1.41
N GLN A 458 -12.91 -37.28 -2.29
CA GLN A 458 -13.63 -36.06 -2.64
C GLN A 458 -14.40 -36.28 -3.94
N PHE A 459 -15.60 -36.87 -3.82
CA PHE A 459 -16.44 -37.17 -4.98
C PHE A 459 -16.70 -35.90 -5.82
N GLN A 460 -16.31 -35.96 -7.10
CA GLN A 460 -16.57 -34.91 -8.09
C GLN A 460 -15.97 -33.52 -7.79
N LEU A 461 -14.82 -33.45 -7.10
CA LEU A 461 -14.15 -32.16 -6.85
C LEU A 461 -13.72 -31.46 -8.15
N TYR A 462 -12.95 -32.10 -9.03
CA TYR A 462 -12.48 -31.53 -10.32
C TYR A 462 -12.00 -30.06 -10.20
N PRO A 463 -10.85 -29.77 -9.55
CA PRO A 463 -10.41 -28.39 -9.32
C PRO A 463 -9.78 -27.75 -10.58
N SER A 464 -10.48 -26.79 -11.21
CA SER A 464 -9.94 -25.92 -12.28
C SER A 464 -8.99 -24.86 -11.72
N PHE A 465 -9.34 -24.27 -10.59
CA PHE A 465 -8.47 -23.33 -9.89
C PHE A 465 -8.20 -23.79 -8.45
N PHE A 466 -7.07 -23.30 -7.94
CA PHE A 466 -6.76 -23.28 -6.52
C PHE A 466 -6.13 -21.94 -6.14
N ARG A 467 -6.49 -21.37 -4.99
CA ARG A 467 -5.91 -20.14 -4.46
C ARG A 467 -5.56 -20.29 -3.00
N TRP A 468 -4.30 -20.00 -2.69
CA TRP A 468 -3.76 -20.05 -1.34
C TRP A 468 -4.04 -18.75 -0.59
N ASP A 469 -4.56 -18.85 0.63
CA ASP A 469 -4.74 -17.72 1.52
C ASP A 469 -3.70 -17.79 2.65
N ASP A 470 -2.64 -16.97 2.53
CA ASP A 470 -1.57 -16.85 3.52
C ASP A 470 -2.03 -16.32 4.89
N GLN A 471 -3.21 -15.70 4.98
CA GLN A 471 -3.72 -15.20 6.25
C GLN A 471 -4.46 -16.29 7.02
N ARG A 472 -5.20 -17.16 6.31
CA ARG A 472 -6.04 -18.21 6.90
C ARG A 472 -5.42 -19.61 6.82
N CYS A 473 -4.34 -19.76 6.07
CA CYS A 473 -3.64 -21.01 5.81
C CYS A 473 -4.54 -22.12 5.25
N VAL A 474 -5.45 -21.73 4.34
CA VAL A 474 -6.38 -22.63 3.66
C VAL A 474 -6.27 -22.47 2.15
N LEU A 475 -6.72 -23.49 1.44
CA LEU A 475 -6.80 -23.52 -0.01
C LEU A 475 -8.25 -23.38 -0.47
N TYR A 476 -8.52 -22.41 -1.33
CA TYR A 476 -9.80 -22.28 -2.01
C TYR A 476 -9.75 -23.01 -3.35
N LEU A 477 -10.62 -23.99 -3.53
CA LEU A 477 -10.67 -24.87 -4.69
C LEU A 477 -12.03 -24.72 -5.37
N SER A 478 -12.05 -24.65 -6.69
CA SER A 478 -13.29 -24.81 -7.43
C SER A 478 -13.80 -26.26 -7.35
N SER A 479 -15.11 -26.43 -7.28
CA SER A 479 -15.78 -27.61 -7.80
C SER A 479 -16.47 -27.26 -9.12
N ILE A 480 -15.81 -27.59 -10.24
CA ILE A 480 -16.20 -27.16 -11.59
C ILE A 480 -17.68 -27.48 -11.87
N TYR A 481 -18.06 -28.74 -11.68
CA TYR A 481 -19.39 -29.28 -12.01
C TYR A 481 -20.39 -29.15 -10.88
N ASN A 482 -20.07 -28.44 -9.81
CA ASN A 482 -21.05 -28.05 -8.79
C ASN A 482 -21.20 -26.52 -8.81
N ALA A 483 -20.35 -25.82 -9.56
CA ALA A 483 -20.14 -24.39 -9.54
C ALA A 483 -20.07 -23.85 -8.10
N SER A 484 -19.28 -24.50 -7.23
CA SER A 484 -19.10 -24.14 -5.82
C SER A 484 -17.63 -24.05 -5.43
N ILE A 485 -17.33 -23.43 -4.29
CA ILE A 485 -15.96 -23.21 -3.82
C ILE A 485 -15.74 -24.04 -2.56
N ALA A 486 -14.83 -25.01 -2.62
CA ALA A 486 -14.40 -25.78 -1.47
C ALA A 486 -13.25 -25.08 -0.74
N VAL A 487 -13.35 -24.98 0.58
CA VAL A 487 -12.30 -24.51 1.48
C VAL A 487 -11.63 -25.73 2.07
N TRP A 488 -10.37 -25.96 1.72
CA TRP A 488 -9.61 -27.13 2.14
C TRP A 488 -8.47 -26.73 3.08
N ASP A 489 -8.36 -27.44 4.19
CA ASP A 489 -7.27 -27.26 5.16
C ASP A 489 -6.15 -28.27 4.86
N PRO A 490 -4.94 -27.80 4.51
CA PRO A 490 -3.81 -28.67 4.21
C PRO A 490 -3.32 -29.50 5.40
N TYR A 491 -3.49 -29.01 6.62
CA TYR A 491 -2.91 -29.62 7.81
C TYR A 491 -3.78 -30.75 8.37
N SER A 492 -5.11 -30.63 8.20
CA SER A 492 -6.04 -31.72 8.49
C SER A 492 -6.34 -32.58 7.27
N SER A 493 -5.91 -32.15 6.07
CA SER A 493 -6.19 -32.81 4.79
C SER A 493 -7.69 -33.01 4.53
N SER A 494 -8.52 -32.04 4.88
CA SER A 494 -9.98 -32.15 4.76
C SER A 494 -10.64 -30.87 4.24
N ILE A 495 -11.76 -31.03 3.52
CA ILE A 495 -12.65 -29.92 3.17
C ILE A 495 -13.35 -29.45 4.45
N GLN A 496 -13.11 -28.20 4.82
CA GLN A 496 -13.72 -27.54 5.98
C GLN A 496 -15.09 -26.97 5.65
N ARG A 497 -15.28 -26.53 4.41
CA ARG A 497 -16.51 -25.89 3.94
C ARG A 497 -16.67 -26.03 2.44
N VAL A 498 -17.92 -26.14 1.99
CA VAL A 498 -18.30 -25.95 0.59
C VAL A 498 -19.21 -24.74 0.52
N VAL A 499 -18.83 -23.74 -0.26
CA VAL A 499 -19.57 -22.49 -0.45
C VAL A 499 -20.37 -22.61 -1.74
N SER A 500 -21.69 -22.75 -1.59
CA SER A 500 -22.62 -22.72 -2.71
C SER A 500 -22.96 -21.28 -3.10
N ILE A 501 -23.03 -21.04 -4.40
CA ILE A 501 -23.38 -19.77 -5.04
C ILE A 501 -24.90 -19.79 -5.34
N PRO A 502 -25.71 -18.95 -4.70
CA PRO A 502 -27.17 -18.99 -4.86
C PRO A 502 -27.63 -18.83 -6.30
N GLY A 503 -28.40 -19.80 -6.78
CA GLY A 503 -28.96 -19.85 -8.14
C GLY A 503 -27.95 -20.24 -9.24
N ILE A 504 -26.76 -20.70 -8.86
CA ILE A 504 -25.72 -21.17 -9.78
C ILE A 504 -25.26 -22.58 -9.38
N SER A 505 -24.95 -22.81 -8.10
CA SER A 505 -24.48 -24.13 -7.67
C SER A 505 -25.58 -25.20 -7.72
N HIS A 506 -25.19 -26.44 -7.99
CA HIS A 506 -26.10 -27.58 -8.13
C HIS A 506 -25.49 -28.85 -7.48
N SER A 507 -26.25 -29.94 -7.39
CA SER A 507 -25.86 -31.14 -6.64
C SER A 507 -24.85 -32.07 -7.35
N GLY A 508 -24.19 -31.62 -8.43
CA GLY A 508 -23.17 -32.36 -9.18
C GLY A 508 -23.67 -33.51 -10.09
N LEU A 509 -24.90 -33.97 -9.88
CA LEU A 509 -25.54 -35.04 -10.68
C LEU A 509 -26.43 -34.50 -11.82
N GLU A 510 -26.76 -33.22 -11.80
CA GLU A 510 -27.53 -32.55 -12.85
C GLU A 510 -26.61 -31.87 -13.86
N PRO A 511 -26.96 -31.83 -15.16
CA PRO A 511 -26.19 -31.08 -16.16
C PRO A 511 -26.08 -29.61 -15.72
N SER A 512 -24.85 -29.10 -15.65
CA SER A 512 -24.66 -27.68 -15.40
C SER A 512 -24.84 -26.88 -16.68
N SER A 513 -25.34 -25.65 -16.55
CA SER A 513 -25.17 -24.61 -17.56
C SER A 513 -24.00 -23.68 -17.26
N SER A 514 -23.32 -23.87 -16.13
CA SER A 514 -22.27 -22.99 -15.63
C SER A 514 -21.12 -23.72 -14.94
N ARG A 515 -19.90 -23.25 -15.15
CA ARG A 515 -18.69 -23.78 -14.51
C ARG A 515 -17.93 -22.68 -13.80
N LEU A 516 -17.02 -23.08 -12.92
CA LEU A 516 -16.03 -22.19 -12.31
C LEU A 516 -14.68 -22.44 -12.99
N SER A 517 -14.08 -21.42 -13.59
CA SER A 517 -12.77 -21.55 -14.27
C SER A 517 -11.62 -20.85 -13.55
N GLY A 518 -11.70 -19.54 -13.35
CA GLY A 518 -10.61 -18.72 -12.81
C GLY A 518 -10.97 -18.08 -11.47
N ALA A 519 -9.97 -17.80 -10.65
CA ALA A 519 -10.17 -17.04 -9.41
C ALA A 519 -8.97 -16.16 -9.06
N VAL A 520 -9.17 -15.19 -8.18
CA VAL A 520 -8.11 -14.40 -7.60
C VAL A 520 -8.50 -13.97 -6.19
N ILE A 521 -7.53 -13.99 -5.27
CA ILE A 521 -7.72 -13.45 -3.92
C ILE A 521 -7.27 -11.99 -3.94
N ASP A 522 -8.14 -11.11 -3.48
CA ASP A 522 -7.79 -9.76 -3.05
C ASP A 522 -7.59 -9.81 -1.53
N PRO A 523 -6.33 -9.96 -1.06
CA PRO A 523 -6.04 -10.02 0.36
C PRO A 523 -6.27 -8.69 1.07
N THR A 524 -6.34 -7.58 0.33
CA THR A 524 -6.59 -6.24 0.89
C THR A 524 -8.04 -6.11 1.34
N ASN A 525 -8.97 -6.60 0.53
CA ASN A 525 -10.41 -6.55 0.85
C ASN A 525 -10.95 -7.82 1.51
N ASN A 526 -10.11 -8.84 1.73
CA ASN A 526 -10.54 -10.17 2.17
C ASN A 526 -11.62 -10.76 1.25
N VAL A 527 -11.42 -10.66 -0.06
CA VAL A 527 -12.37 -11.16 -1.06
C VAL A 527 -11.69 -12.16 -1.98
N LEU A 528 -12.36 -13.28 -2.25
CA LEU A 528 -12.03 -14.16 -3.37
C LEU A 528 -13.01 -13.85 -4.51
N ALA A 529 -12.50 -13.40 -5.65
CA ALA A 529 -13.28 -13.26 -6.87
C ALA A 529 -13.10 -14.51 -7.72
N ALA A 530 -14.20 -15.12 -8.16
CA ALA A 530 -14.18 -16.29 -9.03
C ALA A 530 -15.06 -16.07 -10.25
N VAL A 531 -14.61 -16.52 -11.41
CA VAL A 531 -15.36 -16.48 -12.67
C VAL A 531 -16.32 -17.66 -12.71
N VAL A 532 -17.58 -17.36 -13.02
CA VAL A 532 -18.60 -18.34 -13.40
C VAL A 532 -18.88 -18.15 -14.88
N GLU A 533 -18.60 -19.16 -15.69
CA GLU A 533 -18.74 -19.12 -17.14
C GLU A 533 -19.80 -20.08 -17.66
N ALA A 534 -20.38 -19.77 -18.82
CA ALA A 534 -21.35 -20.62 -19.49
C ALA A 534 -20.70 -21.79 -20.26
N ASP A 535 -21.28 -22.98 -20.21
CA ASP A 535 -20.65 -24.22 -20.75
C ASP A 535 -20.67 -24.33 -22.29
N SER A 536 -21.51 -23.54 -22.95
CA SER A 536 -21.82 -23.62 -24.39
C SER A 536 -20.59 -23.52 -25.30
N PHE A 537 -19.59 -22.72 -24.92
CA PHE A 537 -18.41 -22.49 -25.77
C PHE A 537 -17.45 -23.68 -25.77
N PHE A 538 -17.39 -24.49 -24.71
CA PHE A 538 -16.58 -25.71 -24.68
C PHE A 538 -17.13 -26.77 -25.63
N LEU A 539 -18.46 -26.88 -25.73
CA LEU A 539 -19.13 -27.83 -26.63
C LEU A 539 -19.03 -27.41 -28.09
N THR A 540 -19.04 -26.10 -28.36
CA THR A 540 -19.17 -25.57 -29.72
C THR A 540 -17.86 -24.99 -30.29
N ALA A 541 -16.76 -25.09 -29.53
CA ALA A 541 -15.47 -24.47 -29.86
C ALA A 541 -15.60 -22.97 -30.17
N GLY A 542 -16.36 -22.24 -29.34
CA GLY A 542 -16.56 -20.79 -29.45
C GLY A 542 -17.58 -20.32 -30.51
N ASN A 543 -18.25 -21.24 -31.22
CA ASN A 543 -19.36 -20.87 -32.12
C ASN A 543 -20.56 -20.33 -31.34
N ASP A 544 -20.85 -20.91 -30.19
CA ASP A 544 -21.81 -20.41 -29.22
C ASP A 544 -21.08 -19.92 -27.97
N VAL A 545 -21.14 -18.61 -27.72
CA VAL A 545 -20.65 -17.98 -26.49
C VAL A 545 -21.81 -17.34 -25.71
N SER A 546 -23.04 -17.73 -26.04
CA SER A 546 -24.24 -17.29 -25.34
C SER A 546 -24.36 -17.99 -23.98
N GLY A 547 -25.14 -17.38 -23.09
CA GLY A 547 -25.32 -17.82 -21.71
C GLY A 547 -24.92 -16.76 -20.70
N ASP A 548 -25.30 -16.99 -19.46
CA ASP A 548 -25.01 -16.09 -18.36
C ASP A 548 -23.61 -16.35 -17.80
N ASN A 549 -22.80 -15.29 -17.73
CA ASN A 549 -21.45 -15.31 -17.19
C ASN A 549 -21.38 -14.30 -16.05
N PHE A 550 -20.70 -14.67 -14.96
CA PHE A 550 -20.59 -13.85 -13.78
C PHE A 550 -19.16 -13.79 -13.26
N VAL A 551 -18.86 -12.73 -12.50
CA VAL A 551 -17.86 -12.81 -11.43
C VAL A 551 -18.60 -12.89 -10.12
N VAL A 552 -18.20 -13.83 -9.27
CA VAL A 552 -18.71 -14.00 -7.91
C VAL A 552 -17.65 -13.57 -6.93
N LYS A 553 -17.99 -12.60 -6.08
CA LYS A 553 -17.13 -12.17 -4.97
C LYS A 553 -17.57 -12.87 -3.70
N LEU A 554 -16.66 -13.60 -3.08
CA LEU A 554 -16.81 -14.26 -1.79
C LEU A 554 -16.07 -13.45 -0.73
N ASP A 555 -16.79 -12.91 0.24
CA ASP A 555 -16.19 -12.32 1.43
C ASP A 555 -15.57 -13.43 2.28
N LEU A 556 -14.26 -13.38 2.52
CA LEU A 556 -13.50 -14.45 3.19
C LEU A 556 -13.67 -14.45 4.72
N ASN A 557 -14.33 -13.45 5.29
CA ASN A 557 -14.65 -13.40 6.72
C ASN A 557 -16.02 -14.00 7.01
N THR A 558 -17.01 -13.67 6.18
CA THR A 558 -18.43 -14.02 6.37
C THR A 558 -18.90 -15.16 5.48
N PHE A 559 -18.17 -15.42 4.39
CA PHE A 559 -18.55 -16.31 3.30
C PHE A 559 -19.82 -15.89 2.55
N ALA A 560 -20.20 -14.61 2.64
CA ALA A 560 -21.27 -14.05 1.83
C ALA A 560 -20.81 -13.91 0.36
N THR A 561 -21.72 -14.19 -0.58
CA THR A 561 -21.44 -14.10 -2.01
C THR A 561 -22.23 -12.97 -2.67
N THR A 562 -21.56 -12.16 -3.49
CA THR A 562 -22.20 -11.22 -4.42
C THR A 562 -21.89 -11.62 -5.88
N LYS A 563 -22.78 -11.26 -6.81
CA LYS A 563 -22.70 -11.66 -8.22
C LYS A 563 -22.67 -10.43 -9.12
N ILE A 564 -21.72 -10.41 -10.05
CA ILE A 564 -21.54 -9.36 -11.04
C ILE A 564 -21.82 -9.98 -12.42
N ASN A 565 -22.84 -9.48 -13.12
CA ASN A 565 -23.25 -10.04 -14.41
C ASN A 565 -22.40 -9.49 -15.55
N LEU A 566 -21.57 -10.35 -16.16
CA LEU A 566 -20.72 -10.00 -17.29
C LEU A 566 -21.52 -9.94 -18.59
N THR A 567 -22.50 -10.84 -18.75
CA THR A 567 -23.34 -10.96 -19.96
C THR A 567 -24.12 -9.68 -20.27
N ALA A 568 -24.47 -8.89 -19.24
CA ALA A 568 -25.09 -7.57 -19.43
C ALA A 568 -24.24 -6.63 -20.32
N THR A 569 -22.91 -6.72 -20.22
CA THR A 569 -21.96 -5.94 -21.02
C THR A 569 -21.60 -6.62 -22.33
N THR A 570 -21.37 -7.94 -22.33
CA THR A 570 -20.94 -8.68 -23.53
C THR A 570 -22.05 -8.90 -24.54
N LYS A 571 -23.31 -8.95 -24.07
CA LYS A 571 -24.50 -9.26 -24.88
C LYS A 571 -24.37 -10.53 -25.72
N GLY A 572 -23.58 -11.51 -25.24
CA GLY A 572 -23.31 -12.78 -25.96
C GLY A 572 -22.47 -12.63 -27.23
N GLN A 573 -21.76 -11.52 -27.42
CA GLN A 573 -20.92 -11.29 -28.60
C GLN A 573 -19.51 -11.90 -28.45
N TYR A 574 -19.01 -11.96 -27.22
CA TYR A 574 -17.73 -12.56 -26.84
C TYR A 574 -17.85 -13.18 -25.46
N GLY A 575 -17.01 -14.18 -25.16
CA GLY A 575 -17.09 -14.94 -23.92
C GLY A 575 -15.93 -15.90 -23.73
N ALA A 576 -16.20 -17.02 -23.06
CA ALA A 576 -15.19 -17.94 -22.53
C ALA A 576 -14.27 -17.28 -21.51
N PHE A 577 -14.89 -16.81 -20.41
CA PHE A 577 -14.16 -16.22 -19.32
C PHE A 577 -13.47 -17.31 -18.51
N ILE A 578 -12.16 -17.44 -18.65
CA ILE A 578 -11.41 -18.60 -18.13
C ILE A 578 -10.34 -18.23 -17.10
N ASP A 579 -10.01 -16.94 -16.99
CA ASP A 579 -9.00 -16.45 -16.05
C ASP A 579 -9.33 -15.04 -15.56
N ILE A 580 -8.80 -14.68 -14.39
CA ILE A 580 -9.05 -13.40 -13.74
C ILE A 580 -7.85 -12.99 -12.90
N ASP A 581 -7.52 -11.70 -12.92
CA ASP A 581 -6.53 -11.14 -12.01
C ASP A 581 -6.96 -9.78 -11.45
N ASN A 582 -6.38 -9.42 -10.32
CA ASN A 582 -6.59 -8.16 -9.63
C ASN A 582 -6.00 -7.00 -10.44
N GLY A 583 -6.69 -5.87 -10.45
CA GLY A 583 -6.20 -4.59 -10.93
C GLY A 583 -5.33 -3.86 -9.91
N LEU A 584 -5.25 -2.54 -10.03
CA LEU A 584 -4.53 -1.63 -9.12
C LEU A 584 -5.49 -0.85 -8.22
N SER A 585 -6.76 -1.23 -8.04
CA SER A 585 -7.71 -0.49 -7.18
C SER A 585 -8.90 -1.32 -6.63
N GLY A 586 -8.77 -2.65 -6.49
CA GLY A 586 -9.87 -3.57 -6.17
C GLY A 586 -10.64 -3.99 -7.43
N ASP A 587 -10.25 -3.40 -8.55
CA ASP A 587 -10.67 -3.74 -9.90
C ASP A 587 -10.28 -5.17 -10.26
N LEU A 588 -10.97 -5.73 -11.25
CA LEU A 588 -10.68 -7.06 -11.79
C LEU A 588 -10.53 -6.98 -13.30
N TYR A 589 -9.60 -7.77 -13.84
CA TYR A 589 -9.46 -8.00 -15.26
C TYR A 589 -9.81 -9.44 -15.57
N VAL A 590 -10.89 -9.64 -16.35
CA VAL A 590 -11.41 -10.97 -16.67
C VAL A 590 -11.08 -11.30 -18.12
N ASN A 591 -10.33 -12.38 -18.33
CA ASN A 591 -9.91 -12.82 -19.66
C ASN A 591 -11.03 -13.60 -20.37
N GLY A 592 -11.39 -13.21 -21.60
CA GLY A 592 -12.29 -13.93 -22.48
C GLY A 592 -11.60 -14.49 -23.73
N GLY A 593 -11.79 -15.79 -23.99
CA GLY A 593 -11.09 -16.52 -25.05
C GLY A 593 -11.66 -16.38 -26.47
N TYR A 594 -12.96 -16.08 -26.65
CA TYR A 594 -13.62 -16.10 -27.97
C TYR A 594 -14.44 -14.84 -28.28
N PRO A 595 -14.00 -14.01 -29.25
CA PRO A 595 -12.58 -13.82 -29.60
C PRO A 595 -11.79 -13.24 -28.41
N SER A 596 -10.47 -13.03 -28.57
CA SER A 596 -9.63 -12.38 -27.54
C SER A 596 -10.31 -11.15 -26.94
N SER A 597 -10.56 -11.18 -25.64
CA SER A 597 -11.17 -10.08 -24.93
C SER A 597 -10.68 -10.00 -23.49
N ILE A 598 -10.74 -8.81 -22.92
CA ILE A 598 -10.51 -8.56 -21.50
C ILE A 598 -11.64 -7.62 -21.05
N LEU A 599 -12.35 -8.00 -19.99
CA LEU A 599 -13.27 -7.12 -19.29
C LEU A 599 -12.55 -6.45 -18.11
N HIS A 600 -12.90 -5.21 -17.83
CA HIS A 600 -12.53 -4.50 -16.62
C HIS A 600 -13.77 -4.33 -15.74
N ILE A 601 -13.65 -4.75 -14.49
CA ILE A 601 -14.65 -4.52 -13.45
C ILE A 601 -14.03 -3.53 -12.48
N ASP A 602 -14.63 -2.36 -12.30
CA ASP A 602 -14.11 -1.38 -11.34
C ASP A 602 -14.50 -1.73 -9.89
N CYS A 603 -13.99 -0.95 -8.94
CA CYS A 603 -14.27 -1.11 -7.52
C CYS A 603 -15.75 -0.92 -7.12
N GLU A 604 -16.59 -0.39 -8.00
CA GLU A 604 -18.06 -0.27 -7.82
C GLU A 604 -18.82 -1.43 -8.48
N ASP A 605 -18.11 -2.50 -8.87
CA ASP A 605 -18.64 -3.68 -9.56
C ASP A 605 -19.21 -3.40 -10.96
N LYS A 606 -18.84 -2.27 -11.58
CA LYS A 606 -19.29 -1.92 -12.93
C LYS A 606 -18.40 -2.55 -13.98
N VAL A 607 -19.04 -3.29 -14.89
CA VAL A 607 -18.36 -4.05 -15.96
C VAL A 607 -18.23 -3.22 -17.24
N SER A 608 -17.02 -3.11 -17.78
CA SER A 608 -16.74 -2.46 -19.06
C SER A 608 -15.75 -3.26 -19.92
N PRO A 609 -15.82 -3.18 -21.26
CA PRO A 609 -14.81 -3.81 -22.11
C PRO A 609 -13.48 -3.06 -22.00
N PHE A 610 -12.42 -3.79 -21.63
CA PHE A 610 -11.05 -3.29 -21.69
C PHE A 610 -10.47 -3.49 -23.09
N TYR A 611 -10.58 -4.71 -23.63
CA TYR A 611 -10.20 -5.03 -25.00
C TYR A 611 -11.17 -6.06 -25.58
N VAL A 612 -11.53 -5.93 -26.85
CA VAL A 612 -12.27 -6.93 -27.62
C VAL A 612 -11.69 -6.96 -29.03
N ARG A 613 -11.30 -8.13 -29.50
CA ARG A 613 -10.84 -8.33 -30.87
C ARG A 613 -12.03 -8.53 -31.81
N GLU A 614 -12.04 -7.83 -32.93
CA GLU A 614 -13.00 -8.07 -34.01
C GLU A 614 -12.49 -9.15 -35.01
N PRO A 615 -13.38 -9.90 -35.69
CA PRO A 615 -14.84 -9.84 -35.58
C PRO A 615 -15.38 -10.62 -34.36
N THR A 616 -16.46 -10.11 -33.75
CA THR A 616 -17.21 -10.80 -32.69
C THR A 616 -18.24 -11.83 -33.21
N THR A 617 -18.40 -11.97 -34.52
CA THR A 617 -19.27 -12.97 -35.15
C THR A 617 -18.57 -14.31 -35.35
N PRO A 618 -19.27 -15.46 -35.27
CA PRO A 618 -18.69 -16.77 -35.61
C PRO A 618 -18.19 -16.82 -37.07
N PRO A 619 -17.14 -17.60 -37.38
CA PRO A 619 -16.31 -18.38 -36.46
C PRO A 619 -15.35 -17.48 -35.66
N ARG A 620 -15.31 -17.66 -34.33
CA ARG A 620 -14.41 -16.92 -33.44
C ARG A 620 -13.13 -17.73 -33.22
N SER A 621 -11.97 -17.10 -33.36
CA SER A 621 -10.71 -17.76 -33.01
C SER A 621 -10.51 -17.79 -31.50
N PHE A 622 -10.00 -18.92 -30.98
CA PHE A 622 -9.55 -18.97 -29.59
C PHE A 622 -8.28 -18.14 -29.46
N GLY A 623 -8.37 -17.06 -28.69
CA GLY A 623 -7.30 -16.09 -28.56
C GLY A 623 -6.67 -16.12 -27.19
N PHE A 624 -7.16 -15.26 -26.28
CA PHE A 624 -6.52 -15.10 -24.98
C PHE A 624 -6.79 -16.27 -24.04
N GLY A 625 -5.72 -16.90 -23.56
CA GLY A 625 -5.77 -18.08 -22.69
C GLY A 625 -5.81 -17.75 -21.20
N GLY A 626 -5.04 -16.75 -20.77
CA GLY A 626 -4.97 -16.31 -19.37
C GLY A 626 -4.63 -14.83 -19.27
N VAL A 627 -4.78 -14.27 -18.07
CA VAL A 627 -4.34 -12.90 -17.76
C VAL A 627 -3.62 -12.85 -16.41
N ALA A 628 -2.50 -12.13 -16.36
CA ALA A 628 -1.80 -11.81 -15.12
C ALA A 628 -1.36 -10.35 -15.10
N ARG A 629 -1.33 -9.72 -13.92
CA ARG A 629 -0.91 -8.33 -13.73
C ARG A 629 0.42 -8.23 -13.00
N ILE A 630 1.28 -7.33 -13.48
CA ILE A 630 2.45 -6.83 -12.77
C ILE A 630 2.54 -5.31 -12.86
N GLY A 631 2.45 -4.63 -11.73
CA GLY A 631 2.38 -3.17 -11.69
C GLY A 631 1.25 -2.64 -12.61
N ASP A 632 1.61 -1.77 -13.56
CA ASP A 632 0.70 -1.18 -14.55
C ASP A 632 0.55 -2.02 -15.84
N THR A 633 1.09 -3.24 -15.86
CA THR A 633 1.12 -4.11 -17.05
C THR A 633 0.20 -5.31 -16.85
N LEU A 634 -0.74 -5.53 -17.77
CA LEU A 634 -1.44 -6.81 -17.92
C LEU A 634 -0.71 -7.62 -18.99
N ILE A 635 -0.49 -8.90 -18.72
CA ILE A 635 0.11 -9.86 -19.64
C ILE A 635 -0.94 -10.93 -19.93
N ALA A 636 -1.12 -11.26 -21.20
CA ALA A 636 -2.01 -12.34 -21.64
C ALA A 636 -1.28 -13.27 -22.61
N SER A 637 -1.62 -14.55 -22.58
CA SER A 637 -1.22 -15.51 -23.61
C SER A 637 -2.15 -15.39 -24.82
N ASP A 638 -1.64 -15.34 -26.04
CA ASP A 638 -2.45 -15.25 -27.26
C ASP A 638 -2.21 -16.46 -28.17
N ASN A 639 -3.21 -17.36 -28.18
CA ASN A 639 -3.18 -18.60 -28.96
C ASN A 639 -3.28 -18.37 -30.48
N THR A 640 -3.70 -17.20 -30.95
CA THR A 640 -3.82 -16.92 -32.39
C THR A 640 -2.49 -16.65 -33.07
N ASN A 641 -1.51 -16.14 -32.32
CA ASN A 641 -0.19 -15.78 -32.82
C ASN A 641 0.94 -16.46 -32.03
N HIS A 642 0.60 -17.28 -31.03
CA HIS A 642 1.53 -18.02 -30.19
C HIS A 642 2.51 -17.10 -29.43
N GLN A 643 2.03 -15.94 -29.00
CA GLN A 643 2.82 -14.92 -28.30
C GLN A 643 2.23 -14.52 -26.95
N LEU A 644 3.10 -14.09 -26.04
CA LEU A 644 2.66 -13.27 -24.91
C LEU A 644 2.43 -11.85 -25.40
N VAL A 645 1.32 -11.24 -25.00
CA VAL A 645 1.00 -9.83 -25.26
C VAL A 645 0.87 -9.08 -23.96
N LYS A 646 1.06 -7.77 -24.01
CA LYS A 646 0.82 -6.89 -22.87
C LYS A 646 -0.04 -5.69 -23.19
N PHE A 647 -0.66 -5.17 -22.14
CA PHE A 647 -1.40 -3.93 -22.13
C PHE A 647 -0.86 -3.04 -21.01
N THR A 648 -0.86 -1.73 -21.23
CA THR A 648 -0.55 -0.74 -20.18
C THR A 648 -1.86 -0.13 -19.70
N ILE A 649 -2.28 -0.45 -18.48
CA ILE A 649 -3.62 -0.19 -17.95
C ILE A 649 -3.97 1.31 -18.03
N HIS A 650 -3.06 2.18 -17.59
CA HIS A 650 -3.32 3.62 -17.48
C HIS A 650 -2.92 4.46 -18.71
N SER A 651 -2.37 3.84 -19.76
CA SER A 651 -1.85 4.58 -20.92
C SER A 651 -2.92 5.16 -21.86
N GLY A 652 -4.19 4.77 -21.69
CA GLY A 652 -5.27 5.05 -22.64
C GLY A 652 -5.17 4.24 -23.94
N HIS A 653 -4.03 3.58 -24.21
CA HIS A 653 -3.83 2.68 -25.34
C HIS A 653 -4.22 1.26 -24.96
N ARG A 654 -5.31 0.74 -25.55
CA ARG A 654 -5.90 -0.55 -25.20
C ARG A 654 -5.61 -1.66 -26.22
N SER A 655 -4.67 -1.45 -27.13
CA SER A 655 -4.25 -2.48 -28.09
C SER A 655 -3.15 -3.35 -27.49
N PRO A 656 -3.16 -4.68 -27.75
CA PRO A 656 -2.13 -5.58 -27.27
C PRO A 656 -0.79 -5.27 -27.96
N VAL A 657 0.28 -5.23 -27.16
CA VAL A 657 1.65 -5.14 -27.65
C VAL A 657 2.31 -6.50 -27.46
N VAL A 658 2.80 -7.10 -28.54
CA VAL A 658 3.54 -8.38 -28.46
C VAL A 658 4.79 -8.20 -27.59
N ILE A 659 5.00 -9.12 -26.65
CA ILE A 659 6.25 -9.26 -25.90
C ILE A 659 7.17 -10.16 -26.73
N PRO A 660 8.26 -9.63 -27.31
CA PRO A 660 9.19 -10.45 -28.08
C PRO A 660 9.78 -11.57 -27.22
N GLN A 661 9.79 -12.78 -27.78
CA GLN A 661 10.34 -13.96 -27.13
C GLN A 661 11.78 -14.22 -27.58
N THR A 662 12.65 -14.45 -26.60
CA THR A 662 13.94 -15.13 -26.80
C THR A 662 13.75 -16.61 -26.51
N ASN A 663 14.30 -17.48 -27.36
CA ASN A 663 14.00 -18.91 -27.37
C ASN A 663 12.51 -19.19 -27.64
N TYR A 664 12.00 -18.74 -28.79
CA TYR A 664 10.57 -18.78 -29.13
C TYR A 664 9.89 -20.13 -28.85
N HIS A 665 8.81 -20.09 -28.07
CA HIS A 665 7.97 -21.25 -27.77
C HIS A 665 6.64 -21.16 -28.52
N ASN A 666 6.38 -22.13 -29.39
CA ASN A 666 5.19 -22.17 -30.24
C ASN A 666 4.02 -22.86 -29.51
N PHE A 667 3.49 -22.21 -28.48
CA PHE A 667 2.40 -22.78 -27.69
C PHE A 667 1.07 -22.72 -28.44
N SER A 668 0.26 -23.77 -28.31
CA SER A 668 -1.09 -23.83 -28.87
C SER A 668 -2.00 -24.54 -27.87
N GLY A 669 -2.96 -23.82 -27.27
CA GLY A 669 -3.71 -24.32 -26.12
C GLY A 669 -3.16 -23.81 -24.79
N ALA A 670 -2.55 -22.62 -24.79
CA ALA A 670 -2.26 -21.89 -23.56
C ALA A 670 -3.58 -21.51 -22.88
N GLY A 671 -3.71 -21.91 -21.62
CA GLY A 671 -4.76 -21.53 -20.71
C GLY A 671 -4.29 -20.44 -19.75
N THR A 672 -4.55 -20.63 -18.46
CA THR A 672 -4.27 -19.66 -17.40
C THR A 672 -2.80 -19.27 -17.32
N VAL A 673 -2.54 -18.04 -16.87
CA VAL A 673 -1.19 -17.53 -16.64
C VAL A 673 -1.07 -16.99 -15.21
N SER A 674 0.10 -17.10 -14.61
CA SER A 674 0.35 -16.58 -13.27
C SER A 674 1.76 -16.00 -13.13
N LEU A 675 1.89 -15.05 -12.22
CA LEU A 675 3.15 -14.40 -11.85
C LEU A 675 3.39 -14.63 -10.35
N PRO A 676 3.99 -15.76 -9.94
CA PRO A 676 4.25 -16.06 -8.53
C PRO A 676 5.06 -14.96 -7.84
N HIS A 677 4.65 -14.59 -6.62
CA HIS A 677 5.32 -13.59 -5.80
C HIS A 677 6.73 -14.04 -5.40
N ARG A 678 6.94 -15.35 -5.16
CA ARG A 678 8.24 -15.98 -4.90
C ARG A 678 9.35 -15.47 -5.82
N TYR A 679 9.04 -15.27 -7.11
CA TYR A 679 10.02 -14.86 -8.11
C TYR A 679 10.04 -13.34 -8.39
N GLY A 680 9.41 -12.53 -7.53
CA GLY A 680 9.43 -11.07 -7.62
C GLY A 680 8.86 -10.52 -8.94
N GLY A 681 7.91 -11.22 -9.55
CA GLY A 681 7.30 -10.84 -10.83
C GLY A 681 8.19 -11.04 -12.07
N LYS A 682 9.32 -11.76 -11.92
CA LYS A 682 10.26 -12.04 -13.03
C LYS A 682 9.98 -13.35 -13.75
N VAL A 683 9.09 -14.18 -13.24
CA VAL A 683 8.78 -15.51 -13.77
C VAL A 683 7.27 -15.61 -13.99
N LEU A 684 6.89 -16.02 -15.19
CA LEU A 684 5.51 -16.30 -15.58
C LEU A 684 5.35 -17.79 -15.82
N LEU A 685 4.33 -18.36 -15.20
CA LEU A 685 3.90 -19.73 -15.40
C LEU A 685 2.67 -19.71 -16.30
N MET A 686 2.69 -20.52 -17.35
CA MET A 686 1.57 -20.65 -18.27
C MET A 686 1.13 -22.11 -18.31
N ALA A 687 -0.14 -22.35 -17.97
CA ALA A 687 -0.72 -23.67 -18.14
C ALA A 687 -0.97 -23.92 -19.64
N GLU A 688 -0.54 -25.08 -20.14
CA GLU A 688 -0.57 -25.37 -21.57
C GLU A 688 -0.87 -26.83 -21.87
N ASP A 689 -1.79 -27.05 -22.81
CA ASP A 689 -2.06 -28.35 -23.41
C ASP A 689 -1.26 -28.51 -24.72
N VAL A 690 -0.30 -29.42 -24.75
CA VAL A 690 0.55 -29.66 -25.93
C VAL A 690 -0.02 -30.81 -26.74
N ALA A 691 -1.02 -30.49 -27.58
CA ALA A 691 -1.75 -31.48 -28.38
C ALA A 691 -0.84 -32.39 -29.22
N ALA A 692 0.22 -31.84 -29.83
CA ALA A 692 1.17 -32.61 -30.66
C ALA A 692 1.92 -33.72 -29.89
N ARG A 693 2.05 -33.58 -28.56
CA ARG A 693 2.72 -34.55 -27.68
C ARG A 693 1.75 -35.35 -26.82
N ASN A 694 0.44 -35.11 -26.98
CA ASN A 694 -0.63 -35.63 -26.13
C ASN A 694 -0.26 -35.51 -24.64
N THR A 695 0.13 -34.30 -24.23
CA THR A 695 0.56 -34.00 -22.86
C THR A 695 0.11 -32.61 -22.44
N THR A 696 0.18 -32.35 -21.14
CA THR A 696 -0.16 -31.08 -20.53
C THR A 696 0.83 -30.73 -19.42
N GLY A 697 1.06 -29.44 -19.18
CA GLY A 697 2.11 -28.99 -18.29
C GLY A 697 2.31 -27.48 -18.26
N VAL A 698 3.36 -27.06 -17.58
CA VAL A 698 3.64 -25.64 -17.30
C VAL A 698 4.80 -25.15 -18.15
N SER A 699 4.51 -24.20 -19.02
CA SER A 699 5.53 -23.41 -19.72
C SER A 699 6.05 -22.30 -18.82
N VAL A 700 7.37 -22.23 -18.66
CA VAL A 700 8.04 -21.26 -17.78
C VAL A 700 8.71 -20.18 -18.61
N PHE A 701 8.30 -18.94 -18.40
CA PHE A 701 8.92 -17.75 -19.00
C PHE A 701 9.57 -16.89 -17.93
N SER A 702 10.59 -16.13 -18.32
CA SER A 702 11.18 -15.12 -17.45
C SER A 702 11.38 -13.79 -18.16
N SER A 703 11.49 -12.72 -17.38
CA SER A 703 11.85 -11.40 -17.86
C SER A 703 12.78 -10.69 -16.88
N GLN A 704 13.77 -9.97 -17.41
CA GLN A 704 14.69 -9.13 -16.64
C GLN A 704 14.52 -7.63 -16.94
N ASP A 705 13.61 -7.28 -17.85
CA ASP A 705 13.45 -5.93 -18.42
C ASP A 705 12.02 -5.39 -18.27
N SER A 706 11.34 -5.81 -17.20
CA SER A 706 9.94 -5.47 -16.93
C SER A 706 9.00 -5.89 -18.06
N TRP A 707 9.15 -7.13 -18.53
CA TRP A 707 8.33 -7.73 -19.58
C TRP A 707 8.36 -6.91 -20.88
N LYS A 708 9.49 -6.28 -21.19
CA LYS A 708 9.76 -5.75 -22.54
C LYS A 708 10.16 -6.89 -23.47
N SER A 709 10.78 -7.93 -22.95
CA SER A 709 11.00 -9.21 -23.60
C SER A 709 10.71 -10.36 -22.63
N ALA A 710 10.45 -11.54 -23.18
CA ALA A 710 10.29 -12.77 -22.44
C ALA A 710 11.31 -13.80 -22.92
N LYS A 711 11.88 -14.59 -22.01
CA LYS A 711 12.72 -15.74 -22.33
C LYS A 711 11.99 -17.01 -21.92
N PHE A 712 11.71 -17.89 -22.87
CA PHE A 712 11.19 -19.23 -22.56
C PHE A 712 12.31 -20.10 -21.98
N LEU A 713 12.08 -20.64 -20.79
CA LEU A 713 13.05 -21.41 -20.04
C LEU A 713 12.88 -22.91 -20.24
N GLY A 714 11.64 -23.38 -20.37
CA GLY A 714 11.33 -24.79 -20.56
C GLY A 714 9.86 -25.12 -20.27
N PHE A 715 9.50 -26.38 -20.52
CA PHE A 715 8.17 -26.94 -20.28
C PHE A 715 8.28 -28.08 -19.25
N ILE A 716 7.48 -27.99 -18.19
CA ILE A 716 7.41 -28.98 -17.12
C ILE A 716 6.16 -29.84 -17.36
N GLU A 717 6.34 -31.11 -17.73
CA GLU A 717 5.22 -32.05 -17.92
C GLU A 717 4.58 -32.38 -16.57
N SER A 718 3.26 -32.18 -16.46
CA SER A 718 2.52 -32.43 -15.21
C SER A 718 1.88 -33.83 -15.15
N VAL A 719 1.96 -34.63 -16.23
CA VAL A 719 1.33 -35.96 -16.35
C VAL A 719 2.19 -37.06 -15.71
N ASP A 720 1.57 -38.02 -15.01
CA ASP A 720 2.24 -39.28 -14.63
C ASP A 720 1.61 -40.44 -15.40
N ARG A 721 2.25 -40.82 -16.50
CA ARG A 721 1.78 -41.88 -17.39
C ARG A 721 1.79 -43.27 -16.76
N LYS A 722 2.39 -43.45 -15.57
CA LYS A 722 2.30 -44.70 -14.79
C LYS A 722 0.99 -44.81 -14.03
N LEU A 723 0.37 -43.67 -13.70
CA LEU A 723 -0.88 -43.59 -12.93
C LEU A 723 -2.09 -43.27 -13.83
N GLU A 724 -1.87 -42.70 -15.01
CA GLU A 724 -2.92 -42.14 -15.87
C GLU A 724 -2.86 -42.76 -17.28
N PRO A 725 -3.82 -43.63 -17.68
CA PRO A 725 -3.85 -44.23 -19.00
C PRO A 725 -3.98 -43.17 -20.10
N ALA A 726 -3.31 -43.38 -21.25
CA ALA A 726 -3.33 -42.46 -22.39
C ALA A 726 -4.73 -42.19 -23.00
N SER A 727 -5.75 -42.96 -22.59
CA SER A 727 -7.14 -42.84 -23.03
C SER A 727 -7.97 -41.83 -22.25
N VAL A 728 -7.41 -41.13 -21.26
CA VAL A 728 -8.10 -40.11 -20.44
C VAL A 728 -7.82 -38.72 -21.05
N ALA A 729 -8.85 -37.93 -21.36
CA ALA A 729 -8.61 -36.54 -21.76
C ALA A 729 -8.20 -35.73 -20.53
N MET A 730 -7.17 -34.91 -20.67
CA MET A 730 -6.57 -34.15 -19.58
C MET A 730 -6.32 -32.73 -20.06
N SER A 731 -6.51 -31.77 -19.17
CA SER A 731 -6.11 -30.39 -19.39
C SER A 731 -5.48 -29.84 -18.13
N LEU A 732 -4.35 -29.15 -18.27
CA LEU A 732 -3.77 -28.43 -17.14
C LEU A 732 -4.59 -27.18 -16.93
N ALA A 733 -5.20 -27.09 -15.77
CA ALA A 733 -6.12 -26.00 -15.49
C ALA A 733 -5.38 -24.76 -14.97
N SER A 734 -4.38 -24.96 -14.10
CA SER A 734 -3.62 -23.83 -13.56
C SER A 734 -2.31 -24.23 -12.87
N ALA A 735 -1.41 -23.26 -12.73
CA ALA A 735 -0.20 -23.35 -11.92
C ALA A 735 -0.02 -22.08 -11.11
N HIS A 736 0.07 -22.20 -9.78
CA HIS A 736 0.11 -21.08 -8.87
C HIS A 736 1.01 -21.34 -7.67
N GLU A 737 1.39 -20.25 -7.05
CA GLU A 737 2.04 -20.22 -5.74
C GLU A 737 1.07 -20.70 -4.64
N LEU A 738 1.60 -21.52 -3.74
CA LEU A 738 0.97 -21.96 -2.50
C LEU A 738 2.04 -21.86 -1.41
N GLY A 739 1.87 -20.88 -0.53
CA GLY A 739 2.87 -20.52 0.46
C GLY A 739 4.17 -20.14 -0.24
N ASP A 740 5.26 -20.83 0.08
CA ASP A 740 6.54 -20.66 -0.56
C ASP A 740 6.75 -21.56 -1.77
N ARG A 741 5.78 -22.36 -2.23
CA ARG A 741 5.97 -23.39 -3.29
C ARG A 741 5.09 -23.18 -4.51
N ILE A 742 5.43 -23.83 -5.61
CA ILE A 742 4.66 -23.80 -6.87
C ILE A 742 3.97 -25.13 -7.08
N TYR A 743 2.65 -25.07 -7.25
CA TYR A 743 1.82 -26.22 -7.55
C TYR A 743 1.18 -26.12 -8.93
N SER A 744 0.82 -27.27 -9.51
CA SER A 744 0.05 -27.38 -10.75
C SER A 744 -1.17 -28.29 -10.56
N SER A 745 -2.31 -27.93 -11.18
CA SER A 745 -3.57 -28.68 -11.12
C SER A 745 -3.95 -29.24 -12.48
N ILE A 746 -4.17 -30.56 -12.54
CA ILE A 746 -4.70 -31.23 -13.74
C ILE A 746 -6.17 -31.60 -13.52
N VAL A 747 -6.98 -31.23 -14.51
CA VAL A 747 -8.37 -31.70 -14.60
C VAL A 747 -8.42 -32.91 -15.54
N PHE A 748 -8.95 -34.01 -15.02
CA PHE A 748 -9.16 -35.25 -15.77
C PHE A 748 -10.60 -35.30 -16.27
N TYR A 749 -10.79 -35.43 -17.58
CA TYR A 749 -12.11 -35.61 -18.18
C TYR A 749 -12.34 -37.09 -18.48
N ASP A 750 -13.53 -37.59 -18.15
CA ASP A 750 -13.94 -38.92 -18.58
C ASP A 750 -14.51 -38.84 -20.00
N ASN A 751 -13.79 -39.40 -20.97
CA ASN A 751 -14.18 -39.42 -22.38
C ASN A 751 -15.50 -40.13 -22.67
N LYS A 752 -16.07 -40.85 -21.68
CA LYS A 752 -17.37 -41.52 -21.78
C LYS A 752 -18.54 -40.70 -21.22
N VAL A 753 -18.25 -39.53 -20.63
CA VAL A 753 -19.23 -38.65 -19.98
C VAL A 753 -19.28 -37.33 -20.76
N ASN A 754 -20.46 -36.71 -20.83
CA ASN A 754 -20.60 -35.38 -21.43
C ASN A 754 -19.62 -34.41 -20.71
N PRO A 755 -18.80 -33.63 -21.43
CA PRO A 755 -17.84 -32.70 -20.81
C PRO A 755 -18.47 -31.66 -19.88
N THR A 756 -19.79 -31.46 -19.92
CA THR A 756 -20.57 -30.60 -18.99
C THR A 756 -21.08 -31.33 -17.73
N MET A 757 -20.75 -32.61 -17.55
CA MET A 757 -21.13 -33.40 -16.39
C MET A 757 -19.90 -33.94 -15.67
N ALA A 758 -19.99 -34.05 -14.34
CA ALA A 758 -18.98 -34.72 -13.56
C ALA A 758 -18.99 -36.24 -13.83
N GLY A 759 -17.80 -36.82 -13.99
CA GLY A 759 -17.62 -38.28 -13.96
C GLY A 759 -17.74 -38.84 -12.54
N ASN A 760 -17.31 -40.09 -12.33
CA ASN A 760 -17.39 -40.77 -11.03
C ASN A 760 -16.09 -40.70 -10.20
N ARG A 761 -15.18 -39.77 -10.52
CA ARG A 761 -13.87 -39.68 -9.87
C ARG A 761 -13.98 -39.12 -8.45
N THR A 762 -13.22 -39.72 -7.53
CA THR A 762 -13.16 -39.33 -6.10
C THR A 762 -11.81 -38.81 -5.65
N ASP A 763 -10.74 -39.03 -6.43
CA ASP A 763 -9.39 -38.69 -6.04
C ASP A 763 -8.75 -37.69 -7.00
N PHE A 764 -8.20 -36.61 -6.47
CA PHE A 764 -7.59 -35.50 -7.22
C PHE A 764 -6.25 -35.11 -6.60
N SER A 765 -5.41 -34.37 -7.34
CA SER A 765 -4.09 -33.99 -6.85
C SER A 765 -3.64 -32.63 -7.33
N LEU A 766 -2.85 -31.93 -6.52
CA LEU A 766 -1.97 -30.84 -6.96
C LEU A 766 -0.53 -31.34 -6.92
N ARG A 767 0.22 -31.11 -7.99
CA ARG A 767 1.62 -31.50 -8.06
C ARG A 767 2.54 -30.37 -7.68
N ASP A 768 3.47 -30.66 -6.79
CA ASP A 768 4.53 -29.74 -6.41
C ASP A 768 5.61 -29.74 -7.50
N ILE A 769 5.67 -28.64 -8.26
CA ILE A 769 6.62 -28.48 -9.38
C ILE A 769 7.73 -27.49 -9.04
N THR A 770 7.83 -27.05 -7.79
CA THR A 770 8.77 -26.02 -7.32
C THR A 770 10.20 -26.30 -7.77
N GLU A 771 10.71 -27.50 -7.47
CA GLU A 771 12.10 -27.85 -7.79
C GLU A 771 12.35 -27.89 -9.31
N SER A 772 11.32 -28.23 -10.10
CA SER A 772 11.43 -28.23 -11.56
C SER A 772 11.49 -26.81 -12.12
N VAL A 773 10.71 -25.88 -11.56
CA VAL A 773 10.78 -24.45 -11.91
C VAL A 773 12.14 -23.87 -11.50
N ASP A 774 12.56 -24.11 -10.26
CA ASP A 774 13.82 -23.61 -9.71
C ASP A 774 15.04 -24.15 -10.47
N ALA A 775 14.99 -25.42 -10.91
CA ALA A 775 16.02 -26.00 -11.78
C ALA A 775 16.11 -25.27 -13.13
N LEU A 776 14.98 -25.03 -13.81
CA LEU A 776 14.96 -24.28 -15.08
C LEU A 776 15.50 -22.85 -14.93
N LEU A 777 15.18 -22.18 -13.82
CA LEU A 777 15.70 -20.85 -13.50
C LEU A 777 17.23 -20.89 -13.34
N LYS A 778 17.74 -21.82 -12.54
CA LYS A 778 19.17 -22.00 -12.29
C LYS A 778 19.96 -22.35 -13.55
N GLU A 779 19.46 -23.29 -14.37
CA GLU A 779 20.06 -23.67 -15.65
C GLU A 779 20.16 -22.48 -16.63
N ASN A 780 19.27 -21.51 -16.48
CA ASN A 780 19.23 -20.30 -17.30
C ASN A 780 19.89 -19.08 -16.67
N GLY A 781 20.65 -19.26 -15.58
CA GLY A 781 21.44 -18.22 -14.93
C GLY A 781 20.64 -17.21 -14.11
N LEU A 782 19.44 -17.57 -13.66
CA LEU A 782 18.61 -16.76 -12.77
C LEU A 782 18.81 -17.21 -11.32
N ASN A 783 19.03 -16.25 -10.43
CA ASN A 783 19.09 -16.53 -8.98
C ASN A 783 17.66 -16.76 -8.48
N VAL A 784 17.44 -17.92 -7.86
CA VAL A 784 16.20 -18.35 -7.21
C VAL A 784 16.11 -17.78 -5.79
#